data_AF-A0A926D478-F1
#
_entry.id   AF-A0A926D478-F1
#
_cell.length_a   1.000
_cell.length_b   1.000
_cell.length_c   1.000
_cell.angle_alpha   90.00
_cell.angle_beta   90.00
_cell.angle_gamma   90.00
#
_symmetry.space_group_name_H-M   'P 1'
#
loop_
_entity.id
_entity.type
_entity.pdbx_description
1 polymer ?
#
loop_
_entity_poly.entity_id
_entity_poly.type
_entity_poly.pdbx_seq_one_letter_code
_entity_poly.pdbx_strand_id
1 'polypeptide(L)'
;MKRKKKGLLAMTLCAVMAFTAFGGVAFAEGLGAGSASEPTLGASLEPSPSEDTLEEGSPSASAEPSPGAKPSPSAGAGPLPHVSMGTPPAGEGPQPGLMTVPGARNGGVNTPEDFVAALNAGAETIDLSGNIALSSTATITNPVRINLNGFTLSTAGRSKVLSIGADVTIQGPGTISCGDGTSSGPTSSNVVIQVSRGTLTLNNTTVEAGATTGSSSTSQASGGIWLSTGNIILNESKVVGGAYSGPGGEGGYGIWLQGTATRLEAANSTITGGSGTDTSTTDFGSNQAGGGAAIQTSSGDKTVILTNCAVTGGQITSKNKKNANGNGGAAVRMQSGVYLEVTGGTLCGGSTVNAGTGGTGVWLQSGGTMVIKNASVSGGEGANLGEGGTGVLCQSGAMDIKIENTSVKGGDAYDDYAGTALFTGGQNTSGTIKVVGGGVSAGNGPAWSAAPFGVDMQTNASSVQISVTLDDAVVSGGDSGAAVGISAAALDGGKLKLTDSQTQGTVRVGSEGATVEQLKKLAGNTQSVFTDENGNAQFGGKPAGAVEDLRPVYNETAGTYHGTLAEALIEAGPGDTIKLLQSMDLSDAGVLNVSGLTIDLNGKTISAENFTLFFEGSDFILKNGTFDSKGGSYALFIGDESVTDNVIVDGVTLLGGINVYNATNVRLRNVEVTGTLHYAVWCDEGGQVTIESGTFKTNGVAVLGMTEPATDSVLNIEDGTFITNGKPLVLEDGDKWGDPAIKGGTFTVDVSGYLAPGYEIIPGADGTYGVQKHNHSWLAAWTSDETHHWHECGGAACSAANSEKDGYGPHTADGGTVTLEPTAADKGLRTYACTVCKRVLRTEEIPALGHAHSYDGWRFDENGHWKVCSCGETAERGAHTYGAWRTTKAATSSEMGSRERSCTQCGYKQVAAVPIQTDVPSTGHTGGALLWAALALLVSAGLPGAVLYGRRAKSRK
;
A
#
# COMPACT_ATOMS: atom_id res chain seq x y z
N MET A 1 12.78 11.54 53.82
CA MET A 1 12.91 11.46 55.30
C MET A 1 11.56 11.04 55.90
N LYS A 2 11.53 10.25 57.00
CA LYS A 2 10.45 10.07 58.01
C LYS A 2 8.97 10.28 57.54
N ARG A 3 8.02 9.34 57.67
CA ARG A 3 7.85 8.23 58.66
C ARG A 3 6.66 7.33 58.26
N LYS A 4 6.76 6.02 58.53
CA LYS A 4 5.83 5.14 59.31
C LYS A 4 4.31 5.37 59.16
N LYS A 5 3.43 4.34 59.01
CA LYS A 5 3.42 2.94 59.51
C LYS A 5 2.31 2.15 58.74
N LYS A 6 2.46 0.84 58.47
CA LYS A 6 1.72 -0.29 59.11
C LYS A 6 0.24 0.00 59.46
N GLY A 7 -0.79 -0.76 59.06
CA GLY A 7 -0.87 -2.04 58.32
C GLY A 7 -1.76 -3.08 59.02
N LEU A 8 -2.02 -4.23 58.36
CA LEU A 8 -2.54 -5.51 58.90
C LEU A 8 -4.07 -5.73 58.99
N LEU A 9 -4.53 -6.85 58.39
CA LEU A 9 -5.66 -7.78 58.70
C LEU A 9 -7.06 -7.22 59.15
N ALA A 10 -8.18 -7.93 58.97
CA ALA A 10 -8.66 -8.99 58.06
C ALA A 10 -10.09 -9.41 58.51
N MET A 11 -10.71 -10.28 57.69
CA MET A 11 -11.59 -11.37 58.14
C MET A 11 -13.07 -11.07 58.48
N THR A 12 -13.91 -12.03 58.06
CA THR A 12 -15.17 -12.47 58.71
C THR A 12 -16.43 -11.61 58.48
N LEU A 13 -17.66 -12.14 58.37
CA LEU A 13 -18.28 -13.41 57.92
C LEU A 13 -19.80 -13.25 58.20
N CYS A 14 -20.69 -13.99 57.51
CA CYS A 14 -22.09 -14.26 57.95
C CYS A 14 -23.06 -13.04 57.99
N ALA A 15 -24.39 -13.18 58.04
CA ALA A 15 -25.33 -14.26 57.65
C ALA A 15 -26.77 -13.66 57.66
N VAL A 16 -27.63 -13.94 56.66
CA VAL A 16 -28.79 -14.87 56.70
C VAL A 16 -30.08 -14.33 57.38
N MET A 17 -31.23 -14.70 56.77
CA MET A 17 -32.66 -14.42 57.11
C MET A 17 -33.14 -13.00 56.75
N ALA A 18 -34.13 -12.79 55.86
CA ALA A 18 -35.45 -13.40 55.67
C ALA A 18 -36.50 -12.96 56.71
N PHE A 19 -37.55 -12.28 56.26
CA PHE A 19 -38.87 -12.27 56.88
C PHE A 19 -39.98 -12.00 55.85
N THR A 20 -41.21 -12.37 56.22
CA THR A 20 -42.32 -12.68 55.30
C THR A 20 -43.58 -11.82 55.50
N ALA A 21 -44.35 -11.71 54.41
CA ALA A 21 -45.82 -11.76 54.36
C ALA A 21 -46.71 -10.52 54.65
N PHE A 22 -47.94 -10.65 54.15
CA PHE A 22 -49.16 -9.83 54.28
C PHE A 22 -49.20 -8.47 53.55
N GLY A 23 -50.29 -8.09 52.87
CA GLY A 23 -51.47 -8.89 52.46
C GLY A 23 -52.74 -8.08 52.17
N GLY A 24 -53.52 -8.49 51.16
CA GLY A 24 -54.96 -8.20 51.01
C GLY A 24 -55.35 -6.79 50.51
N VAL A 25 -56.62 -6.49 50.19
CA VAL A 25 -57.80 -7.26 49.71
C VAL A 25 -58.64 -6.29 48.84
N ALA A 26 -59.40 -6.80 47.88
CA ALA A 26 -60.26 -6.02 46.97
C ALA A 26 -61.42 -5.24 47.66
N PHE A 27 -61.97 -4.25 46.94
CA PHE A 27 -63.41 -3.99 46.94
C PHE A 27 -63.88 -3.45 45.57
N ALA A 28 -65.08 -3.85 45.15
CA ALA A 28 -65.83 -3.31 44.01
C ALA A 28 -66.62 -2.05 44.45
N GLU A 29 -67.36 -1.27 43.66
CA GLU A 29 -68.43 -1.59 42.69
C GLU A 29 -68.78 -0.32 41.88
N GLY A 30 -69.51 -0.44 40.75
CA GLY A 30 -70.11 0.74 40.09
C GLY A 30 -70.63 0.51 38.67
N LEU A 31 -71.84 -0.03 38.53
CA LEU A 31 -72.54 -0.23 37.26
C LEU A 31 -73.25 1.06 36.78
N GLY A 32 -73.38 1.23 35.47
CA GLY A 32 -74.27 2.21 34.84
C GLY A 32 -74.57 1.83 33.38
N ALA A 33 -75.82 1.47 33.08
CA ALA A 33 -76.24 0.99 31.76
C ALA A 33 -77.44 1.77 31.20
N GLY A 34 -77.52 1.84 29.86
CA GLY A 34 -78.66 2.29 29.05
C GLY A 34 -78.22 2.41 27.58
N SER A 35 -78.76 1.68 26.59
CA SER A 35 -80.11 1.75 25.99
C SER A 35 -80.45 3.13 25.40
N ALA A 36 -80.94 3.37 24.18
CA ALA A 36 -81.16 2.60 22.94
C ALA A 36 -81.36 3.65 21.78
N SER A 37 -81.68 3.42 20.50
CA SER A 37 -82.03 2.24 19.64
C SER A 37 -81.90 2.63 18.13
N GLU A 38 -82.11 1.67 17.23
CA GLU A 38 -82.46 1.80 15.79
C GLU A 38 -83.66 2.77 15.49
N PRO A 39 -83.98 3.22 14.23
CA PRO A 39 -83.91 2.40 12.98
C PRO A 39 -83.78 3.09 11.58
N THR A 40 -83.92 2.23 10.54
CA THR A 40 -84.27 2.45 9.10
C THR A 40 -83.23 3.06 8.14
N LEU A 41 -82.95 2.57 6.91
CA LEU A 41 -83.63 1.87 5.77
C LEU A 41 -84.11 2.79 4.61
N GLY A 42 -83.65 2.49 3.38
CA GLY A 42 -84.05 3.12 2.10
C GLY A 42 -82.82 3.64 1.31
N ALA A 43 -82.20 3.00 0.31
CA ALA A 43 -82.56 2.01 -0.73
C ALA A 43 -82.93 2.61 -2.12
N SER A 44 -82.44 1.95 -3.19
CA SER A 44 -82.64 2.19 -4.64
C SER A 44 -81.73 3.22 -5.33
N LEU A 45 -81.22 3.01 -6.56
CA LEU A 45 -81.17 1.83 -7.45
C LEU A 45 -80.04 2.04 -8.51
N GLU A 46 -79.13 1.06 -8.64
CA GLU A 46 -78.64 0.38 -9.88
C GLU A 46 -78.28 1.10 -11.20
N PRO A 47 -77.51 0.46 -12.15
CA PRO A 47 -76.72 -0.79 -12.06
C PRO A 47 -75.28 -0.73 -12.67
N SER A 48 -74.53 -1.81 -12.47
CA SER A 48 -73.30 -2.24 -13.21
C SER A 48 -73.69 -2.98 -14.53
N PRO A 49 -72.83 -3.74 -15.28
CA PRO A 49 -71.36 -3.98 -15.24
C PRO A 49 -70.66 -4.03 -16.65
N SER A 50 -69.44 -4.61 -16.72
CA SER A 50 -68.80 -5.32 -17.89
C SER A 50 -68.38 -4.53 -19.15
N GLU A 51 -67.37 -4.90 -19.96
CA GLU A 51 -66.29 -5.93 -19.92
C GLU A 51 -65.16 -5.62 -20.95
N ASP A 52 -63.96 -6.16 -20.70
CA ASP A 52 -62.88 -6.68 -21.58
C ASP A 52 -62.59 -6.24 -23.06
N THR A 53 -61.36 -5.68 -23.22
CA THR A 53 -60.23 -6.11 -24.11
C THR A 53 -60.21 -6.07 -25.67
N LEU A 54 -58.95 -5.98 -26.18
CA LEU A 54 -58.41 -6.26 -27.55
C LEU A 54 -58.78 -5.30 -28.70
N GLU A 55 -58.04 -5.20 -29.83
CA GLU A 55 -56.61 -5.14 -30.22
C GLU A 55 -56.59 -4.87 -31.76
N GLU A 56 -55.44 -5.00 -32.45
CA GLU A 56 -55.20 -4.76 -33.91
C GLU A 56 -55.19 -3.28 -34.37
N GLY A 57 -54.41 -2.85 -35.39
CA GLY A 57 -53.42 -3.55 -36.21
C GLY A 57 -52.86 -2.65 -37.36
N SER A 58 -51.60 -2.87 -37.75
CA SER A 58 -50.80 -2.22 -38.84
C SER A 58 -51.36 -2.53 -40.27
N PRO A 59 -50.74 -2.20 -41.47
CA PRO A 59 -49.33 -1.81 -41.74
C PRO A 59 -49.02 -0.91 -43.00
N SER A 60 -47.72 -0.78 -43.31
CA SER A 60 -47.09 -0.89 -44.66
C SER A 60 -46.23 0.30 -45.15
N ALA A 61 -45.28 0.00 -46.04
CA ALA A 61 -44.14 0.84 -46.45
C ALA A 61 -44.08 1.12 -47.97
N SER A 62 -43.16 2.02 -48.39
CA SER A 62 -42.27 1.94 -49.58
C SER A 62 -42.26 3.12 -50.58
N ALA A 63 -41.03 3.57 -50.90
CA ALA A 63 -40.50 4.04 -52.20
C ALA A 63 -40.74 5.48 -52.77
N GLU A 64 -39.65 5.96 -53.41
CA GLU A 64 -39.38 7.17 -54.22
C GLU A 64 -40.07 7.16 -55.63
N PRO A 65 -40.06 8.23 -56.50
CA PRO A 65 -38.94 9.16 -56.77
C PRO A 65 -39.20 10.64 -57.21
N SER A 66 -38.08 11.37 -57.43
CA SER A 66 -37.87 12.71 -58.07
C SER A 66 -38.24 12.78 -59.58
N PRO A 67 -38.28 13.96 -60.31
CA PRO A 67 -37.27 15.06 -60.33
C PRO A 67 -37.73 16.52 -60.68
N GLY A 68 -36.81 17.53 -60.69
CA GLY A 68 -37.12 18.90 -61.20
C GLY A 68 -36.09 20.07 -61.12
N ALA A 69 -34.96 19.98 -61.85
CA ALA A 69 -34.09 21.06 -62.41
C ALA A 69 -33.80 22.46 -61.72
N LYS A 70 -32.51 22.62 -61.41
CA LYS A 70 -31.56 23.79 -61.31
C LYS A 70 -31.76 25.03 -62.24
N PRO A 71 -31.12 26.22 -61.98
CA PRO A 71 -29.66 26.41 -62.13
C PRO A 71 -28.90 27.34 -61.14
N SER A 72 -27.55 27.26 -61.20
CA SER A 72 -26.54 28.10 -60.50
C SER A 72 -25.83 29.05 -61.49
N PRO A 73 -24.90 29.93 -61.05
CA PRO A 73 -23.45 29.57 -61.14
C PRO A 73 -22.55 30.16 -60.00
N SER A 74 -21.57 29.40 -59.46
CA SER A 74 -20.08 29.53 -59.65
C SER A 74 -19.39 30.74 -58.98
N ALA A 75 -18.17 30.73 -58.41
CA ALA A 75 -17.04 29.78 -58.23
C ALA A 75 -16.16 30.29 -57.04
N GLY A 76 -15.10 29.66 -56.50
CA GLY A 76 -14.44 28.36 -56.68
C GLY A 76 -12.98 28.38 -56.10
N ALA A 77 -12.45 27.22 -55.65
CA ALA A 77 -11.06 26.94 -55.17
C ALA A 77 -10.52 27.78 -53.97
N GLY A 78 -9.61 27.32 -53.09
CA GLY A 78 -8.69 26.17 -53.06
C GLY A 78 -8.04 26.00 -51.65
N PRO A 79 -6.98 25.18 -51.47
CA PRO A 79 -6.81 24.38 -50.23
C PRO A 79 -5.92 24.95 -49.11
N LEU A 80 -6.08 24.36 -47.91
CA LEU A 80 -5.28 24.55 -46.69
C LEU A 80 -3.90 23.88 -46.74
N PRO A 81 -2.91 24.44 -46.02
CA PRO A 81 -1.82 23.67 -45.41
C PRO A 81 -1.75 23.83 -43.87
N HIS A 82 -1.21 22.83 -43.17
CA HIS A 82 -0.85 22.90 -41.75
C HIS A 82 0.45 23.69 -41.51
N VAL A 83 0.62 24.31 -40.32
CA VAL A 83 1.78 24.15 -39.38
C VAL A 83 1.74 25.17 -38.21
N SER A 84 1.72 24.63 -36.99
CA SER A 84 2.37 25.03 -35.72
C SER A 84 2.58 26.50 -35.24
N MET A 85 2.17 26.73 -33.97
CA MET A 85 2.76 27.57 -32.90
C MET A 85 2.91 29.10 -33.04
N GLY A 86 2.26 29.86 -32.13
CA GLY A 86 2.65 31.23 -31.76
C GLY A 86 1.53 32.13 -31.17
N THR A 87 1.63 32.47 -29.88
CA THR A 87 0.98 33.65 -29.24
C THR A 87 1.95 34.84 -29.24
N PRO A 88 1.57 36.12 -28.94
CA PRO A 88 0.27 36.78 -28.69
C PRO A 88 0.06 37.97 -29.71
N PRO A 89 -0.70 39.09 -29.48
CA PRO A 89 -1.63 39.48 -28.40
C PRO A 89 -3.03 39.93 -28.88
N ALA A 90 -3.82 40.48 -27.95
CA ALA A 90 -5.24 40.82 -28.09
C ALA A 90 -5.57 41.81 -29.24
N GLY A 91 -6.67 41.53 -29.94
CA GLY A 91 -7.38 42.45 -30.84
C GLY A 91 -8.87 42.46 -30.49
N GLU A 92 -9.49 43.63 -30.58
CA GLU A 92 -10.85 43.89 -30.09
C GLU A 92 -11.93 43.12 -30.87
N GLY A 93 -12.86 42.50 -30.14
CA GLY A 93 -14.13 42.03 -30.69
C GLY A 93 -15.13 43.20 -30.87
N PRO A 94 -16.11 43.09 -31.80
CA PRO A 94 -16.99 44.19 -32.12
C PRO A 94 -17.92 44.57 -30.96
N GLN A 95 -17.94 45.86 -30.62
CA GLN A 95 -18.81 46.46 -29.62
C GLN A 95 -20.30 46.36 -30.03
N PRO A 96 -21.22 45.95 -29.13
CA PRO A 96 -22.66 46.10 -29.33
C PRO A 96 -23.07 47.58 -29.42
N GLY A 97 -24.12 47.88 -30.18
CA GLY A 97 -24.55 49.26 -30.46
C GLY A 97 -25.01 50.02 -29.21
N LEU A 98 -24.31 51.11 -28.89
CA LEU A 98 -24.66 52.01 -27.78
C LEU A 98 -25.97 52.76 -28.07
N MET A 99 -27.06 52.43 -27.36
CA MET A 99 -28.31 53.17 -27.47
C MET A 99 -28.24 54.43 -26.59
N THR A 100 -28.18 55.61 -27.20
CA THR A 100 -28.06 56.88 -26.48
C THR A 100 -29.39 57.30 -25.85
N VAL A 101 -29.53 57.07 -24.55
CA VAL A 101 -30.55 57.74 -23.73
C VAL A 101 -30.29 59.26 -23.77
N PRO A 102 -31.31 60.11 -24.02
CA PRO A 102 -31.13 61.57 -24.03
C PRO A 102 -30.70 62.13 -22.67
N GLY A 103 -29.39 62.24 -22.45
CA GLY A 103 -28.79 62.72 -21.20
C GLY A 103 -27.40 62.13 -20.94
N ALA A 104 -27.20 60.84 -21.26
CA ALA A 104 -25.94 60.14 -21.03
C ALA A 104 -24.84 60.68 -21.96
N ARG A 105 -23.83 61.35 -21.37
CA ARG A 105 -22.57 61.68 -22.06
C ARG A 105 -21.75 60.40 -22.25
N ASN A 106 -20.92 60.35 -23.31
CA ASN A 106 -20.11 59.18 -23.71
C ASN A 106 -19.01 58.75 -22.70
N GLY A 107 -19.37 58.39 -21.46
CA GLY A 107 -18.41 58.13 -20.38
C GLY A 107 -18.88 57.19 -19.27
N GLY A 108 -19.88 56.35 -19.54
CA GLY A 108 -20.51 55.48 -18.54
C GLY A 108 -21.37 56.24 -17.53
N VAL A 109 -22.05 55.50 -16.65
CA VAL A 109 -22.95 56.04 -15.63
C VAL A 109 -22.17 56.27 -14.34
N ASN A 110 -22.10 57.52 -13.86
CA ASN A 110 -21.38 57.88 -12.64
C ASN A 110 -22.11 58.88 -11.72
N THR A 111 -23.34 59.26 -12.05
CA THR A 111 -24.21 60.05 -11.15
C THR A 111 -25.48 59.28 -10.78
N PRO A 112 -26.07 59.55 -9.60
CA PRO A 112 -27.38 59.00 -9.21
C PRO A 112 -28.48 59.29 -10.23
N GLU A 113 -28.48 60.50 -10.78
CA GLU A 113 -29.45 60.97 -11.77
C GLU A 113 -29.35 60.18 -13.08
N ASP A 114 -28.13 59.96 -13.61
CA ASP A 114 -27.91 59.19 -14.82
C ASP A 114 -28.33 57.71 -14.65
N PHE A 115 -28.07 57.13 -13.47
CA PHE A 115 -28.45 55.74 -13.16
C PHE A 115 -29.97 55.56 -13.13
N VAL A 116 -30.68 56.46 -12.45
CA VAL A 116 -32.15 56.45 -12.41
C VAL A 116 -32.76 56.78 -13.78
N ALA A 117 -32.14 57.67 -14.55
CA ALA A 117 -32.57 57.97 -15.92
C ALA A 117 -32.42 56.76 -16.86
N ALA A 118 -31.31 56.01 -16.77
CA ALA A 118 -31.10 54.80 -17.56
C ALA A 118 -32.12 53.69 -17.25
N LEU A 119 -32.45 53.48 -15.97
CA LEU A 119 -33.50 52.55 -15.55
C LEU A 119 -34.89 52.97 -16.07
N ASN A 120 -35.24 54.25 -15.93
CA ASN A 120 -36.52 54.78 -16.42
C ASN A 120 -36.64 54.74 -17.96
N ALA A 121 -35.52 54.83 -18.67
CA ALA A 121 -35.45 54.67 -20.12
C ALA A 121 -35.55 53.20 -20.59
N GLY A 122 -35.49 52.23 -19.67
CA GLY A 122 -35.52 50.80 -20.00
C GLY A 122 -34.21 50.30 -20.63
N ALA A 123 -33.06 50.84 -20.21
CA ALA A 123 -31.76 50.42 -20.72
C ALA A 123 -31.49 48.92 -20.46
N GLU A 124 -31.12 48.17 -21.50
CA GLU A 124 -30.78 46.73 -21.39
C GLU A 124 -29.47 46.49 -20.64
N THR A 125 -28.55 47.46 -20.64
CA THR A 125 -27.27 47.39 -19.92
C THR A 125 -26.89 48.77 -19.37
N ILE A 126 -26.36 48.78 -18.15
CA ILE A 126 -25.89 49.96 -17.42
C ILE A 126 -24.45 49.71 -16.96
N ASP A 127 -23.51 50.47 -17.49
CA ASP A 127 -22.09 50.41 -17.12
C ASP A 127 -21.73 51.51 -16.12
N LEU A 128 -21.29 51.11 -14.92
CA LEU A 128 -20.78 52.08 -13.95
C LEU A 128 -19.38 52.56 -14.34
N SER A 129 -19.14 53.86 -14.22
CA SER A 129 -17.82 54.51 -14.39
C SER A 129 -17.39 55.33 -13.17
N GLY A 130 -18.11 55.20 -12.05
CA GLY A 130 -17.81 55.84 -10.78
C GLY A 130 -18.69 55.30 -9.66
N ASN A 131 -18.35 55.61 -8.40
CA ASN A 131 -19.17 55.27 -7.24
C ASN A 131 -20.45 56.14 -7.23
N ILE A 132 -21.60 55.50 -7.04
CA ILE A 132 -22.92 56.16 -7.07
C ILE A 132 -23.59 56.02 -5.71
N ALA A 133 -23.95 57.14 -5.09
CA ALA A 133 -24.72 57.20 -3.84
C ALA A 133 -26.13 57.72 -4.12
N LEU A 134 -27.09 56.81 -4.22
CA LEU A 134 -28.50 57.12 -4.46
C LEU A 134 -29.14 57.82 -3.25
N SER A 135 -29.98 58.81 -3.53
CA SER A 135 -30.78 59.53 -2.52
C SER A 135 -32.02 58.77 -2.05
N SER A 136 -32.44 57.74 -2.80
CA SER A 136 -33.60 56.89 -2.54
C SER A 136 -33.49 55.56 -3.29
N THR A 137 -34.41 54.63 -3.04
CA THR A 137 -34.42 53.29 -3.67
C THR A 137 -34.64 53.36 -5.18
N ALA A 138 -33.71 52.80 -5.96
CA ALA A 138 -33.92 52.58 -7.39
C ALA A 138 -34.87 51.39 -7.60
N THR A 139 -35.94 51.59 -8.37
CA THR A 139 -36.91 50.54 -8.70
C THR A 139 -36.67 50.06 -10.13
N ILE A 140 -36.54 48.75 -10.31
CA ILE A 140 -36.24 48.10 -11.59
C ILE A 140 -37.48 47.31 -12.03
N THR A 141 -38.13 47.75 -13.10
CA THR A 141 -39.36 47.14 -13.64
C THR A 141 -39.19 46.46 -15.01
N ASN A 142 -38.05 46.68 -15.67
CA ASN A 142 -37.67 46.04 -16.94
C ASN A 142 -36.40 45.21 -16.75
N PRO A 143 -36.16 44.15 -17.54
CA PRO A 143 -34.93 43.39 -17.46
C PRO A 143 -33.69 44.24 -17.77
N VAL A 144 -32.63 44.10 -16.98
CA VAL A 144 -31.41 44.92 -17.12
C VAL A 144 -30.16 44.19 -16.64
N ARG A 145 -29.03 44.46 -17.30
CA ARG A 145 -27.69 44.10 -16.85
C ARG A 145 -26.99 45.31 -16.23
N ILE A 146 -26.43 45.18 -15.04
CA ILE A 146 -25.67 46.24 -14.35
C ILE A 146 -24.22 45.77 -14.19
N ASN A 147 -23.29 46.46 -14.84
CA ASN A 147 -21.86 46.17 -14.76
C ASN A 147 -21.22 47.11 -13.72
N LEU A 148 -20.71 46.56 -12.61
CA LEU A 148 -20.19 47.38 -11.50
C LEU A 148 -18.78 47.91 -11.73
N ASN A 149 -17.96 47.23 -12.55
CA ASN A 149 -16.64 47.70 -13.01
C ASN A 149 -15.66 48.14 -11.90
N GLY A 150 -15.77 47.57 -10.70
CA GLY A 150 -14.98 47.89 -9.50
C GLY A 150 -15.59 48.97 -8.59
N PHE A 151 -16.73 49.54 -8.97
CA PHE A 151 -17.37 50.66 -8.27
C PHE A 151 -18.46 50.20 -7.28
N THR A 152 -18.84 51.12 -6.39
CA THR A 152 -19.89 50.93 -5.40
C THR A 152 -21.18 51.63 -5.82
N LEU A 153 -22.30 50.90 -5.76
CA LEU A 153 -23.66 51.45 -5.85
C LEU A 153 -24.31 51.40 -4.47
N SER A 154 -24.63 52.55 -3.89
CA SER A 154 -25.12 52.63 -2.51
C SER A 154 -26.30 53.58 -2.32
N THR A 155 -26.85 53.60 -1.10
CA THR A 155 -27.81 54.63 -0.65
C THR A 155 -27.31 55.37 0.58
N ALA A 156 -27.68 56.64 0.71
CA ALA A 156 -27.51 57.38 1.96
C ALA A 156 -28.40 56.76 3.07
N GLY A 157 -27.76 56.15 4.07
CA GLY A 157 -28.43 55.48 5.18
C GLY A 157 -29.24 54.24 4.78
N ARG A 158 -30.21 53.89 5.64
CA ARG A 158 -30.94 52.61 5.65
C ARG A 158 -31.94 52.35 4.52
N SER A 159 -32.02 53.23 3.51
CA SER A 159 -32.87 52.99 2.33
C SER A 159 -32.47 51.68 1.64
N LYS A 160 -33.42 51.04 0.94
CA LYS A 160 -33.08 49.92 0.06
C LYS A 160 -32.34 50.48 -1.15
N VAL A 161 -31.28 49.82 -1.63
CA VAL A 161 -30.57 50.29 -2.83
C VAL A 161 -31.38 49.96 -4.07
N LEU A 162 -31.75 48.68 -4.21
CA LEU A 162 -32.51 48.16 -5.35
C LEU A 162 -33.83 47.53 -4.92
N SER A 163 -34.91 47.86 -5.62
CA SER A 163 -36.21 47.18 -5.58
C SER A 163 -36.48 46.56 -6.95
N ILE A 164 -36.40 45.24 -7.03
CA ILE A 164 -36.38 44.49 -8.29
C ILE A 164 -37.75 43.86 -8.54
N GLY A 165 -38.29 44.09 -9.74
CA GLY A 165 -39.56 43.56 -10.23
C GLY A 165 -39.47 42.96 -11.64
N ALA A 166 -38.26 42.63 -12.10
CA ALA A 166 -37.94 42.00 -13.38
C ALA A 166 -36.62 41.21 -13.25
N ASP A 167 -36.17 40.53 -14.31
CA ASP A 167 -34.90 39.81 -14.31
C ASP A 167 -33.70 40.76 -14.34
N VAL A 168 -32.78 40.64 -13.38
CA VAL A 168 -31.63 41.54 -13.23
C VAL A 168 -30.35 40.73 -13.12
N THR A 169 -29.40 41.01 -14.00
CA THR A 169 -28.02 40.50 -13.87
C THR A 169 -27.12 41.61 -13.38
N ILE A 170 -26.41 41.40 -12.28
CA ILE A 170 -25.36 42.30 -11.79
C ILE A 170 -24.04 41.55 -11.89
N GLN A 171 -23.04 42.17 -12.51
CA GLN A 171 -21.80 41.46 -12.83
C GLN A 171 -20.55 42.33 -12.74
N GLY A 172 -19.44 41.64 -12.48
CA GLY A 172 -18.12 42.23 -12.29
C GLY A 172 -17.88 42.64 -10.84
N PRO A 173 -16.60 42.79 -10.45
CA PRO A 173 -16.22 43.20 -9.11
C PRO A 173 -16.86 44.54 -8.78
N GLY A 174 -17.18 44.75 -7.50
CA GLY A 174 -17.87 45.93 -7.01
C GLY A 174 -18.83 45.59 -5.89
N THR A 175 -19.38 46.63 -5.25
CA THR A 175 -20.19 46.50 -4.04
C THR A 175 -21.54 47.19 -4.20
N ILE A 176 -22.61 46.53 -3.74
CA ILE A 176 -23.90 47.15 -3.51
C ILE A 176 -24.11 47.25 -2.00
N SER A 177 -24.37 48.45 -1.46
CA SER A 177 -24.48 48.62 -0.01
C SER A 177 -25.45 49.71 0.44
N CYS A 178 -26.17 49.47 1.54
CA CYS A 178 -26.92 50.52 2.23
C CYS A 178 -26.08 51.11 3.36
N GLY A 179 -26.29 52.39 3.69
CA GLY A 179 -25.59 53.04 4.78
C GLY A 179 -26.11 52.64 6.17
N ASP A 180 -25.30 52.90 7.18
CA ASP A 180 -25.64 52.68 8.59
C ASP A 180 -26.89 53.48 9.03
N GLY A 181 -27.45 53.13 10.18
CA GLY A 181 -28.39 54.04 10.87
C GLY A 181 -28.77 53.63 12.28
N THR A 182 -29.72 54.37 12.86
CA THR A 182 -30.25 54.19 14.21
C THR A 182 -31.67 53.59 14.19
N SER A 183 -32.06 52.89 15.26
CA SER A 183 -33.41 52.32 15.44
C SER A 183 -33.96 52.59 16.83
N SER A 184 -35.21 53.03 16.90
CA SER A 184 -35.91 53.42 18.15
C SER A 184 -37.16 52.57 18.44
N GLY A 185 -37.43 51.52 17.66
CA GLY A 185 -38.54 50.59 17.88
C GLY A 185 -38.57 49.46 16.83
N PRO A 186 -39.52 48.52 16.94
CA PRO A 186 -39.67 47.39 16.02
C PRO A 186 -40.26 47.87 14.69
N THR A 187 -39.41 48.27 13.75
CA THR A 187 -39.82 48.70 12.40
C THR A 187 -39.04 47.99 11.31
N SER A 188 -39.78 47.66 10.25
CA SER A 188 -39.46 46.72 9.17
C SER A 188 -38.08 46.83 8.52
N SER A 189 -37.33 45.73 8.57
CA SER A 189 -36.52 45.16 7.48
C SER A 189 -35.93 46.16 6.46
N ASN A 190 -34.85 46.84 6.87
CA ASN A 190 -33.95 47.55 5.96
C ASN A 190 -33.17 46.48 5.15
N VAL A 191 -33.11 46.57 3.83
CA VAL A 191 -32.46 45.53 2.99
C VAL A 191 -31.77 46.17 1.80
N VAL A 192 -30.55 45.73 1.47
CA VAL A 192 -29.80 46.28 0.32
C VAL A 192 -30.55 46.06 -1.00
N ILE A 193 -30.96 44.80 -1.25
CA ILE A 193 -31.69 44.42 -2.47
C ILE A 193 -32.99 43.69 -2.09
N GLN A 194 -34.14 44.22 -2.50
CA GLN A 194 -35.41 43.49 -2.45
C GLN A 194 -35.76 42.96 -3.83
N VAL A 195 -36.04 41.66 -3.96
CA VAL A 195 -36.53 41.02 -5.18
C VAL A 195 -38.00 40.64 -4.99
N SER A 196 -38.89 41.41 -5.62
CA SER A 196 -40.34 41.24 -5.51
C SER A 196 -40.91 40.24 -6.51
N ARG A 197 -40.21 40.04 -7.63
CA ARG A 197 -40.47 39.07 -8.72
C ARG A 197 -39.28 39.07 -9.69
N GLY A 198 -39.13 38.01 -10.47
CA GLY A 198 -38.02 37.84 -11.43
C GLY A 198 -36.83 37.10 -10.83
N THR A 199 -35.74 37.02 -11.60
CA THR A 199 -34.47 36.39 -11.24
C THR A 199 -33.41 37.44 -11.00
N LEU A 200 -32.79 37.45 -9.82
CA LEU A 200 -31.57 38.20 -9.55
C LEU A 200 -30.36 37.29 -9.76
N THR A 201 -29.48 37.63 -10.69
CA THR A 201 -28.18 36.96 -10.89
C THR A 201 -27.05 37.88 -10.45
N LEU A 202 -26.19 37.42 -9.54
CA LEU A 202 -24.96 38.11 -9.13
C LEU A 202 -23.74 37.31 -9.61
N ASN A 203 -22.82 37.95 -10.33
CA ASN A 203 -21.61 37.34 -10.87
C ASN A 203 -20.36 38.13 -10.42
N ASN A 204 -19.56 37.56 -9.51
CA ASN A 204 -18.40 38.21 -8.89
C ASN A 204 -18.74 39.58 -8.26
N THR A 205 -19.85 39.65 -7.51
CA THR A 205 -20.37 40.91 -6.92
C THR A 205 -20.49 40.79 -5.40
N THR A 206 -20.23 41.88 -4.68
CA THR A 206 -20.44 41.98 -3.23
C THR A 206 -21.72 42.73 -2.88
N VAL A 207 -22.50 42.23 -1.93
CA VAL A 207 -23.69 42.89 -1.34
C VAL A 207 -23.47 43.01 0.17
N GLU A 208 -23.41 44.23 0.69
CA GLU A 208 -23.07 44.50 2.09
C GLU A 208 -24.09 45.43 2.75
N ALA A 209 -24.76 44.93 3.78
CA ALA A 209 -25.78 45.70 4.50
C ALA A 209 -25.18 46.55 5.63
N GLY A 210 -25.60 47.81 5.72
CA GLY A 210 -25.13 48.78 6.70
C GLY A 210 -25.49 48.42 8.15
N ALA A 211 -24.65 48.86 9.08
CA ALA A 211 -24.78 48.58 10.51
C ALA A 211 -25.95 49.34 11.16
N THR A 212 -26.50 48.75 12.20
CA THR A 212 -27.72 49.18 12.88
C THR A 212 -27.43 49.34 14.37
N THR A 213 -27.41 50.58 14.84
CA THR A 213 -27.47 50.85 16.27
C THR A 213 -28.92 50.89 16.75
N GLY A 214 -29.19 50.46 17.98
CA GLY A 214 -30.54 50.43 18.53
C GLY A 214 -30.61 50.58 20.04
N SER A 215 -31.79 50.94 20.53
CA SER A 215 -32.08 51.16 21.96
C SER A 215 -33.07 50.17 22.55
N SER A 216 -33.48 49.12 21.81
CA SER A 216 -34.51 48.16 22.23
C SER A 216 -34.16 46.72 21.85
N SER A 217 -34.67 45.77 22.63
CA SER A 217 -34.57 44.33 22.38
C SER A 217 -35.57 43.81 21.33
N THR A 218 -36.12 44.71 20.51
CA THR A 218 -37.02 44.38 19.40
C THR A 218 -36.52 44.94 18.06
N SER A 219 -35.34 45.56 18.08
CA SER A 219 -34.66 46.08 16.90
C SER A 219 -33.88 44.97 16.20
N GLN A 220 -33.99 44.91 14.87
CA GLN A 220 -33.19 44.05 13.99
C GLN A 220 -32.31 44.91 13.07
N ALA A 221 -31.15 44.39 12.68
CA ALA A 221 -30.28 45.02 11.70
C ALA A 221 -30.67 44.76 10.24
N SER A 222 -30.06 45.54 9.34
CA SER A 222 -30.31 45.49 7.89
C SER A 222 -29.96 44.13 7.29
N GLY A 223 -30.80 43.59 6.42
CA GLY A 223 -30.49 42.38 5.65
C GLY A 223 -29.75 42.66 4.34
N GLY A 224 -29.05 41.66 3.80
CA GLY A 224 -28.41 41.74 2.49
C GLY A 224 -29.43 41.72 1.34
N ILE A 225 -30.02 40.55 1.08
CA ILE A 225 -31.00 40.33 0.01
C ILE A 225 -32.32 39.76 0.58
N TRP A 226 -33.46 40.26 0.11
CA TRP A 226 -34.79 39.75 0.49
C TRP A 226 -35.59 39.39 -0.75
N LEU A 227 -35.90 38.10 -0.91
CA LEU A 227 -36.69 37.56 -2.00
C LEU A 227 -38.13 37.31 -1.55
N SER A 228 -39.08 38.06 -2.14
CA SER A 228 -40.51 37.87 -1.94
C SER A 228 -41.12 36.93 -3.00
N THR A 229 -40.63 36.88 -4.23
CA THR A 229 -41.06 35.91 -5.26
C THR A 229 -39.98 35.81 -6.34
N GLY A 230 -39.77 34.62 -6.92
CA GLY A 230 -38.80 34.40 -8.00
C GLY A 230 -37.52 33.72 -7.52
N ASN A 231 -36.38 34.10 -8.10
CA ASN A 231 -35.11 33.37 -7.96
C ASN A 231 -33.93 34.30 -7.59
N ILE A 232 -32.94 33.76 -6.89
CA ILE A 232 -31.59 34.32 -6.77
C ILE A 232 -30.59 33.29 -7.29
N ILE A 233 -29.61 33.74 -8.08
CA ILE A 233 -28.47 32.97 -8.56
C ILE A 233 -27.20 33.73 -8.17
N LEU A 234 -26.29 33.08 -7.44
CA LEU A 234 -25.00 33.65 -7.01
C LEU A 234 -23.84 32.85 -7.61
N ASN A 235 -22.97 33.52 -8.36
CA ASN A 235 -21.73 32.95 -8.86
C ASN A 235 -20.56 33.78 -8.34
N GLU A 236 -19.63 33.15 -7.62
CA GLU A 236 -18.41 33.79 -7.09
C GLU A 236 -18.68 35.09 -6.29
N SER A 237 -19.85 35.19 -5.66
CA SER A 237 -20.38 36.43 -5.09
C SER A 237 -20.39 36.39 -3.56
N LYS A 238 -20.41 37.58 -2.94
CA LYS A 238 -20.37 37.75 -1.49
C LYS A 238 -21.63 38.46 -1.01
N VAL A 239 -22.32 37.93 0.00
CA VAL A 239 -23.48 38.59 0.63
C VAL A 239 -23.29 38.66 2.14
N VAL A 240 -23.40 39.85 2.72
CA VAL A 240 -23.18 40.10 4.16
C VAL A 240 -24.38 40.82 4.77
N GLY A 241 -24.98 40.20 5.78
CA GLY A 241 -26.01 40.80 6.62
C GLY A 241 -25.45 41.89 7.54
N GLY A 242 -26.27 42.86 7.90
CA GLY A 242 -25.85 44.05 8.63
C GLY A 242 -25.67 43.78 10.12
N ALA A 243 -24.63 44.37 10.72
CA ALA A 243 -24.36 44.21 12.14
C ALA A 243 -25.39 44.97 13.00
N TYR A 244 -25.76 44.41 14.16
CA TYR A 244 -26.54 45.07 15.21
C TYR A 244 -25.67 45.47 16.39
N SER A 245 -25.94 46.63 16.99
CA SER A 245 -25.35 47.04 18.27
C SER A 245 -26.37 47.77 19.15
N GLY A 246 -26.74 47.16 20.26
CA GLY A 246 -27.78 47.66 21.17
C GLY A 246 -28.24 46.59 22.17
N PRO A 247 -29.10 46.93 23.14
CA PRO A 247 -29.56 45.97 24.14
C PRO A 247 -30.49 44.91 23.51
N GLY A 248 -30.09 43.64 23.55
CA GLY A 248 -30.97 42.49 23.28
C GLY A 248 -31.57 42.36 21.87
N GLY A 249 -30.95 42.90 20.82
CA GLY A 249 -31.46 42.81 19.43
C GLY A 249 -30.70 41.80 18.56
N GLU A 250 -31.18 41.62 17.32
CA GLU A 250 -30.65 40.61 16.38
C GLU A 250 -29.88 41.22 15.19
N GLY A 251 -28.78 40.57 14.81
CA GLY A 251 -28.06 40.84 13.56
C GLY A 251 -28.92 40.52 12.32
N GLY A 252 -28.66 41.20 11.20
CA GLY A 252 -29.45 41.09 9.99
C GLY A 252 -29.13 39.82 9.20
N TYR A 253 -30.07 39.31 8.40
CA TYR A 253 -29.81 38.15 7.56
C TYR A 253 -28.90 38.47 6.35
N GLY A 254 -28.16 37.48 5.86
CA GLY A 254 -27.50 37.59 4.55
C GLY A 254 -28.55 37.58 3.43
N ILE A 255 -29.35 36.51 3.36
CA ILE A 255 -30.43 36.33 2.38
C ILE A 255 -31.70 35.84 3.09
N TRP A 256 -32.87 36.43 2.79
CA TRP A 256 -34.18 35.98 3.28
C TRP A 256 -35.12 35.59 2.14
N LEU A 257 -35.55 34.33 2.12
CA LEU A 257 -36.51 33.77 1.16
C LEU A 257 -37.90 33.72 1.81
N GLN A 258 -38.76 34.72 1.53
CA GLN A 258 -39.95 35.00 2.36
C GLN A 258 -41.30 34.76 1.68
N GLY A 259 -41.33 34.58 0.36
CA GLY A 259 -42.55 34.32 -0.40
C GLY A 259 -43.13 32.92 -0.25
N THR A 260 -44.16 32.61 -1.03
CA THR A 260 -44.74 31.27 -1.09
C THR A 260 -43.87 30.28 -1.87
N ALA A 261 -43.37 30.68 -3.05
CA ALA A 261 -42.49 29.88 -3.92
C ALA A 261 -41.25 30.71 -4.32
N THR A 262 -40.06 30.29 -3.89
CA THR A 262 -38.80 31.01 -4.19
C THR A 262 -37.58 30.08 -4.22
N ARG A 263 -36.60 30.39 -5.08
CA ARG A 263 -35.38 29.58 -5.26
C ARG A 263 -34.09 30.38 -5.04
N LEU A 264 -33.08 29.76 -4.43
CA LEU A 264 -31.71 30.25 -4.31
C LEU A 264 -30.77 29.18 -4.88
N GLU A 265 -29.95 29.55 -5.85
CA GLU A 265 -28.77 28.81 -6.27
C GLU A 265 -27.52 29.63 -5.95
N ALA A 266 -26.51 28.99 -5.35
CA ALA A 266 -25.22 29.62 -5.12
C ALA A 266 -24.07 28.66 -5.44
N ALA A 267 -23.08 29.15 -6.17
CA ALA A 267 -21.85 28.45 -6.53
C ALA A 267 -20.62 29.29 -6.15
N ASN A 268 -19.63 28.66 -5.51
CA ASN A 268 -18.35 29.27 -5.13
C ASN A 268 -18.49 30.62 -4.38
N SER A 269 -19.58 30.80 -3.64
CA SER A 269 -20.02 32.08 -3.08
C SER A 269 -19.95 32.11 -1.56
N THR A 270 -19.78 33.29 -0.97
CA THR A 270 -19.72 33.50 0.48
C THR A 270 -20.97 34.21 0.97
N ILE A 271 -21.66 33.63 1.96
CA ILE A 271 -22.89 34.21 2.53
C ILE A 271 -22.73 34.28 4.04
N THR A 272 -22.83 35.48 4.60
CA THR A 272 -22.57 35.73 6.02
C THR A 272 -23.73 36.45 6.68
N GLY A 273 -24.19 35.94 7.83
CA GLY A 273 -25.16 36.61 8.68
C GLY A 273 -24.55 37.80 9.40
N GLY A 274 -25.34 38.83 9.66
CA GLY A 274 -24.91 40.03 10.39
C GLY A 274 -24.62 39.72 11.86
N SER A 275 -23.54 40.29 12.39
CA SER A 275 -23.15 40.11 13.79
C SER A 275 -24.08 40.87 14.74
N GLY A 276 -24.16 40.42 16.00
CA GLY A 276 -24.88 41.08 17.08
C GLY A 276 -23.92 41.52 18.19
N THR A 277 -24.04 42.76 18.66
CA THR A 277 -23.34 43.25 19.86
C THR A 277 -24.35 43.65 20.92
N ASP A 278 -24.46 42.87 22.00
CA ASP A 278 -25.29 43.27 23.13
C ASP A 278 -24.58 44.31 23.99
N THR A 279 -25.23 45.46 24.17
CA THR A 279 -24.73 46.58 24.98
C THR A 279 -25.41 46.68 26.34
N SER A 280 -26.21 45.68 26.75
CA SER A 280 -26.86 45.65 28.05
C SER A 280 -25.86 45.65 29.21
N THR A 281 -26.24 46.25 30.34
CA THR A 281 -25.42 46.36 31.57
C THR A 281 -26.11 45.81 32.81
N THR A 282 -27.32 45.27 32.67
CA THR A 282 -28.20 44.77 33.73
C THR A 282 -28.89 43.48 33.29
N ASP A 283 -29.22 42.61 34.24
CA ASP A 283 -29.90 41.33 33.99
C ASP A 283 -31.29 41.53 33.36
N PHE A 284 -31.40 41.28 32.05
CA PHE A 284 -32.69 41.11 31.38
C PHE A 284 -33.03 39.64 31.26
N GLY A 285 -34.01 39.19 32.05
CA GLY A 285 -34.61 37.88 31.86
C GLY A 285 -35.26 37.75 30.47
N SER A 286 -35.09 36.60 29.83
CA SER A 286 -35.76 36.14 28.60
C SER A 286 -35.51 36.84 27.25
N ASN A 287 -34.95 38.06 27.19
CA ASN A 287 -34.70 38.73 25.90
C ASN A 287 -33.31 38.38 25.34
N GLN A 288 -33.27 37.49 24.34
CA GLN A 288 -32.04 37.00 23.71
C GLN A 288 -31.54 37.94 22.62
N ALA A 289 -30.31 38.44 22.73
CA ALA A 289 -29.60 39.01 21.58
C ALA A 289 -29.23 37.88 20.59
N GLY A 290 -29.36 38.12 19.29
CA GLY A 290 -29.21 37.08 18.26
C GLY A 290 -28.16 37.42 17.20
N GLY A 291 -27.43 36.40 16.74
CA GLY A 291 -26.69 36.50 15.48
C GLY A 291 -27.63 36.34 14.29
N GLY A 292 -27.43 37.12 13.22
CA GLY A 292 -28.25 37.02 12.02
C GLY A 292 -28.04 35.68 11.30
N ALA A 293 -29.09 35.11 10.72
CA ALA A 293 -28.94 33.91 9.89
C ALA A 293 -28.32 34.26 8.53
N ALA A 294 -27.36 33.48 8.02
CA ALA A 294 -26.75 33.77 6.72
C ALA A 294 -27.77 33.57 5.59
N ILE A 295 -28.49 32.45 5.61
CA ILE A 295 -29.68 32.20 4.79
C ILE A 295 -30.85 31.94 5.75
N GLN A 296 -31.95 32.67 5.57
CA GLN A 296 -33.22 32.46 6.27
C GLN A 296 -34.33 32.18 5.27
N THR A 297 -35.30 31.35 5.65
CA THR A 297 -36.51 31.10 4.87
C THR A 297 -37.78 31.27 5.70
N SER A 298 -38.89 31.55 5.03
CA SER A 298 -40.25 31.35 5.52
C SER A 298 -40.80 29.99 5.09
N SER A 299 -41.93 29.61 5.66
CA SER A 299 -42.68 28.41 5.24
C SER A 299 -43.22 28.52 3.80
N GLY A 300 -43.54 27.38 3.20
CA GLY A 300 -43.98 27.21 1.82
C GLY A 300 -42.87 26.62 0.95
N ASP A 301 -43.15 26.40 -0.34
CA ASP A 301 -42.20 25.86 -1.31
C ASP A 301 -40.92 26.73 -1.40
N LYS A 302 -39.77 26.15 -1.06
CA LYS A 302 -38.46 26.81 -1.17
C LYS A 302 -37.46 25.79 -1.67
N THR A 303 -36.56 26.23 -2.55
CA THR A 303 -35.39 25.46 -2.96
C THR A 303 -34.14 26.27 -2.68
N VAL A 304 -33.19 25.70 -1.93
CA VAL A 304 -31.86 26.25 -1.69
C VAL A 304 -30.84 25.25 -2.19
N ILE A 305 -29.99 25.64 -3.14
CA ILE A 305 -28.92 24.79 -3.68
C ILE A 305 -27.59 25.51 -3.52
N LEU A 306 -26.65 24.88 -2.82
CA LEU A 306 -25.33 25.42 -2.51
C LEU A 306 -24.25 24.49 -3.05
N THR A 307 -23.33 25.02 -3.86
CA THR A 307 -22.18 24.27 -4.40
C THR A 307 -20.88 24.98 -4.04
N ASN A 308 -20.00 24.32 -3.28
CA ASN A 308 -18.73 24.89 -2.80
C ASN A 308 -18.86 26.28 -2.16
N CYS A 309 -19.96 26.56 -1.46
CA CYS A 309 -20.19 27.83 -0.80
C CYS A 309 -19.62 27.86 0.62
N ALA A 310 -19.22 29.05 1.08
CA ALA A 310 -18.88 29.31 2.48
C ALA A 310 -20.03 30.07 3.12
N VAL A 311 -20.80 29.41 3.98
CA VAL A 311 -21.99 29.99 4.62
C VAL A 311 -21.75 30.07 6.13
N THR A 312 -21.89 31.26 6.71
CA THR A 312 -21.53 31.49 8.11
C THR A 312 -22.57 32.34 8.83
N GLY A 313 -23.14 31.82 9.92
CA GLY A 313 -24.06 32.57 10.77
C GLY A 313 -23.40 33.77 11.45
N GLY A 314 -24.19 34.78 11.79
CA GLY A 314 -23.71 36.00 12.43
C GLY A 314 -23.13 35.75 13.82
N GLN A 315 -21.95 36.29 14.10
CA GLN A 315 -21.29 36.20 15.40
C GLN A 315 -21.99 37.07 16.46
N ILE A 316 -22.03 36.64 17.73
CA ILE A 316 -22.44 37.50 18.86
C ILE A 316 -21.21 37.98 19.65
N THR A 317 -21.27 39.21 20.16
CA THR A 317 -20.41 39.71 21.24
C THR A 317 -21.25 40.29 22.38
N SER A 318 -21.14 39.74 23.58
CA SER A 318 -21.69 40.33 24.81
C SER A 318 -20.69 41.29 25.45
N LYS A 319 -21.18 42.34 26.12
CA LYS A 319 -20.37 43.17 27.04
C LYS A 319 -20.45 42.72 28.50
N ASN A 320 -21.40 41.85 28.86
CA ASN A 320 -21.56 41.32 30.21
C ASN A 320 -21.18 39.83 30.27
N LYS A 321 -20.06 39.52 30.93
CA LYS A 321 -19.51 38.15 31.05
C LYS A 321 -20.33 37.18 31.91
N LYS A 322 -21.35 37.65 32.65
CA LYS A 322 -22.08 36.82 33.61
C LYS A 322 -23.49 36.40 33.17
N ASN A 323 -24.08 37.07 32.20
CA ASN A 323 -25.50 36.86 31.88
C ASN A 323 -25.80 37.27 30.43
N ALA A 324 -25.61 36.34 29.50
CA ALA A 324 -25.92 36.53 28.09
C ALA A 324 -26.62 35.28 27.56
N ASN A 325 -27.96 35.30 27.55
CA ASN A 325 -28.80 34.28 26.91
C ASN A 325 -28.79 34.45 25.37
N GLY A 326 -27.65 34.76 24.74
CA GLY A 326 -27.57 35.08 23.32
C GLY A 326 -27.14 33.88 22.48
N ASN A 327 -27.81 33.65 21.35
CA ASN A 327 -27.51 32.54 20.44
C ASN A 327 -26.89 33.02 19.14
N GLY A 328 -25.73 32.47 18.79
CA GLY A 328 -25.07 32.72 17.51
C GLY A 328 -26.00 32.43 16.31
N GLY A 329 -25.76 33.13 15.19
CA GLY A 329 -26.62 33.02 14.01
C GLY A 329 -26.56 31.63 13.37
N ALA A 330 -27.62 31.25 12.67
CA ALA A 330 -27.60 30.03 11.87
C ALA A 330 -26.89 30.25 10.52
N ALA A 331 -26.13 29.28 10.01
CA ALA A 331 -25.67 29.36 8.61
C ALA A 331 -26.88 29.28 7.67
N VAL A 332 -27.74 28.28 7.87
CA VAL A 332 -29.01 28.13 7.14
C VAL A 332 -30.16 27.88 8.12
N ARG A 333 -31.21 28.73 8.09
CA ARG A 333 -32.42 28.62 8.94
C ARG A 333 -33.66 28.37 8.08
N MET A 334 -34.25 27.20 8.24
CA MET A 334 -35.33 26.68 7.39
C MET A 334 -36.64 26.53 8.15
N GLN A 335 -37.75 26.89 7.52
CA GLN A 335 -39.11 26.57 7.99
C GLN A 335 -39.71 25.44 7.14
N SER A 336 -41.04 25.30 7.12
CA SER A 336 -41.72 24.16 6.50
C SER A 336 -41.84 24.26 4.98
N GLY A 337 -41.68 23.13 4.29
CA GLY A 337 -41.76 23.05 2.84
C GLY A 337 -40.47 23.40 2.08
N VAL A 338 -39.34 23.46 2.78
CA VAL A 338 -38.04 23.81 2.19
C VAL A 338 -37.27 22.55 1.77
N TYR A 339 -36.74 22.57 0.55
CA TYR A 339 -35.70 21.68 0.05
C TYR A 339 -34.33 22.38 0.12
N LEU A 340 -33.35 21.73 0.75
CA LEU A 340 -31.94 22.16 0.77
C LEU A 340 -31.06 21.08 0.12
N GLU A 341 -30.25 21.47 -0.86
CA GLU A 341 -29.14 20.67 -1.37
C GLU A 341 -27.81 21.39 -1.18
N VAL A 342 -26.80 20.68 -0.69
CA VAL A 342 -25.44 21.16 -0.49
C VAL A 342 -24.48 20.14 -1.11
N THR A 343 -23.57 20.60 -1.97
CA THR A 343 -22.46 19.80 -2.49
C THR A 343 -21.16 20.56 -2.30
N GLY A 344 -20.31 20.08 -1.37
CA GLY A 344 -19.07 20.75 -0.99
C GLY A 344 -19.26 22.06 -0.23
N GLY A 345 -18.14 22.65 0.21
CA GLY A 345 -18.14 23.91 0.97
C GLY A 345 -18.33 23.75 2.48
N THR A 346 -18.61 24.86 3.16
CA THR A 346 -18.71 24.95 4.63
C THR A 346 -19.99 25.65 5.08
N LEU A 347 -20.65 25.11 6.10
CA LEU A 347 -21.84 25.67 6.73
C LEU A 347 -21.61 25.77 8.25
N CYS A 348 -21.23 26.96 8.72
CA CYS A 348 -20.82 27.18 10.11
C CYS A 348 -21.82 28.07 10.85
N GLY A 349 -22.26 27.64 12.03
CA GLY A 349 -22.97 28.52 12.96
C GLY A 349 -22.09 29.70 13.39
N GLY A 350 -22.71 30.83 13.74
CA GLY A 350 -21.98 31.99 14.23
C GLY A 350 -21.43 31.76 15.64
N SER A 351 -20.16 32.06 15.88
CA SER A 351 -19.56 31.95 17.22
C SER A 351 -20.05 33.05 18.18
N THR A 352 -19.79 32.88 19.47
CA THR A 352 -20.05 33.90 20.51
C THR A 352 -18.76 34.40 21.14
N VAL A 353 -18.81 35.59 21.73
CA VAL A 353 -17.69 36.22 22.44
C VAL A 353 -18.20 36.83 23.75
N ASN A 354 -17.52 36.53 24.86
CA ASN A 354 -17.84 36.99 26.23
C ASN A 354 -19.19 36.54 26.82
N ALA A 355 -19.57 35.26 26.61
CA ALA A 355 -20.81 34.56 27.02
C ALA A 355 -21.92 34.53 25.96
N GLY A 356 -22.57 33.36 25.84
CA GLY A 356 -23.62 33.04 24.87
C GLY A 356 -23.45 31.63 24.29
N THR A 357 -24.53 31.07 23.72
CA THR A 357 -24.54 29.76 23.06
C THR A 357 -24.13 29.89 21.60
N GLY A 358 -23.27 28.98 21.12
CA GLY A 358 -22.85 28.93 19.73
C GLY A 358 -24.02 28.77 18.73
N GLY A 359 -23.86 29.31 17.53
CA GLY A 359 -24.89 29.27 16.49
C GLY A 359 -25.07 27.90 15.83
N THR A 360 -26.12 27.74 15.04
CA THR A 360 -26.40 26.47 14.34
C THR A 360 -25.79 26.42 12.94
N GLY A 361 -25.21 25.31 12.50
CA GLY A 361 -24.86 25.12 11.09
C GLY A 361 -26.10 25.15 10.20
N VAL A 362 -26.95 24.11 10.29
CA VAL A 362 -28.26 24.07 9.62
C VAL A 362 -29.39 23.85 10.63
N TRP A 363 -30.37 24.76 10.66
CA TRP A 363 -31.54 24.69 11.54
C TRP A 363 -32.82 24.47 10.74
N LEU A 364 -33.37 23.26 10.79
CA LEU A 364 -34.69 22.91 10.28
C LEU A 364 -35.74 23.09 11.41
N GLN A 365 -36.47 24.21 11.41
CA GLN A 365 -37.44 24.53 12.46
C GLN A 365 -38.69 23.64 12.41
N SER A 366 -39.21 23.32 11.22
CA SER A 366 -40.44 22.54 11.07
C SER A 366 -40.59 21.86 9.71
N GLY A 367 -40.11 20.63 9.57
CA GLY A 367 -40.23 19.81 8.35
C GLY A 367 -39.44 20.30 7.13
N GLY A 368 -39.25 19.42 6.16
CA GLY A 368 -38.50 19.71 4.93
C GLY A 368 -37.57 18.58 4.49
N THR A 369 -36.94 18.76 3.34
CA THR A 369 -36.00 17.79 2.76
C THR A 369 -34.60 18.41 2.70
N MET A 370 -33.58 17.64 3.07
CA MET A 370 -32.20 18.12 3.10
C MET A 370 -31.23 17.06 2.58
N VAL A 371 -30.35 17.46 1.67
CA VAL A 371 -29.31 16.59 1.10
C VAL A 371 -27.97 17.32 1.18
N ILE A 372 -27.02 16.79 1.95
CA ILE A 372 -25.69 17.39 2.13
C ILE A 372 -24.64 16.36 1.71
N LYS A 373 -23.75 16.73 0.78
CA LYS A 373 -22.73 15.83 0.19
C LYS A 373 -21.35 16.47 0.22
N ASN A 374 -20.33 15.70 0.62
CA ASN A 374 -18.91 16.10 0.57
C ASN A 374 -18.58 17.45 1.23
N ALA A 375 -19.36 17.87 2.23
CA ALA A 375 -19.27 19.20 2.84
C ALA A 375 -18.76 19.15 4.29
N SER A 376 -18.58 20.31 4.90
CA SER A 376 -18.41 20.46 6.35
C SER A 376 -19.53 21.32 6.94
N VAL A 377 -20.18 20.83 7.99
CA VAL A 377 -21.22 21.54 8.74
C VAL A 377 -20.77 21.62 10.19
N SER A 378 -20.79 22.80 10.81
CA SER A 378 -20.42 22.94 12.22
C SER A 378 -21.37 23.86 12.99
N GLY A 379 -21.54 23.58 14.28
CA GLY A 379 -21.97 24.60 15.22
C GLY A 379 -20.96 25.75 15.30
N GLY A 380 -21.41 26.91 15.75
CA GLY A 380 -20.52 28.01 16.15
C GLY A 380 -19.90 27.75 17.52
N GLU A 381 -18.76 28.37 17.81
CA GLU A 381 -18.07 28.22 19.10
C GLU A 381 -18.80 28.99 20.22
N GLY A 382 -18.89 28.37 21.40
CA GLY A 382 -19.34 28.99 22.65
C GLY A 382 -18.19 29.64 23.42
N ALA A 383 -18.45 30.74 24.13
CA ALA A 383 -17.40 31.46 24.89
C ALA A 383 -17.69 31.57 26.39
N ASN A 384 -16.74 31.18 27.24
CA ASN A 384 -16.89 31.03 28.70
C ASN A 384 -17.98 29.97 29.03
N LEU A 385 -18.81 30.20 30.06
CA LEU A 385 -19.91 29.36 30.55
C LEU A 385 -21.09 29.20 29.54
N GLY A 386 -20.82 29.24 28.24
CA GLY A 386 -21.82 29.23 27.17
C GLY A 386 -21.66 27.98 26.32
N GLU A 387 -22.79 27.31 26.06
CA GLU A 387 -22.80 26.02 25.35
C GLU A 387 -22.32 26.14 23.90
N GLY A 388 -21.73 25.08 23.36
CA GLY A 388 -21.32 25.01 21.97
C GLY A 388 -22.52 24.93 21.02
N GLY A 389 -22.35 25.43 19.79
CA GLY A 389 -23.42 25.46 18.79
C GLY A 389 -23.81 24.10 18.23
N THR A 390 -25.00 23.98 17.65
CA THR A 390 -25.45 22.72 17.03
C THR A 390 -25.03 22.62 15.56
N GLY A 391 -24.49 21.48 15.11
CA GLY A 391 -24.18 21.27 13.69
C GLY A 391 -25.43 21.28 12.81
N VAL A 392 -26.31 20.30 13.02
CA VAL A 392 -27.60 20.17 12.34
C VAL A 392 -28.72 20.05 13.38
N LEU A 393 -29.65 21.00 13.42
CA LEU A 393 -30.76 21.08 14.36
C LEU A 393 -32.10 20.82 13.68
N CYS A 394 -32.79 19.74 14.06
CA CYS A 394 -34.07 19.33 13.51
C CYS A 394 -35.15 19.36 14.61
N GLN A 395 -36.06 20.34 14.54
CA GLN A 395 -36.89 20.74 15.68
C GLN A 395 -38.35 20.24 15.65
N SER A 396 -39.01 20.14 14.49
CA SER A 396 -40.40 19.62 14.41
C SER A 396 -40.78 19.16 13.00
N GLY A 397 -41.94 18.52 12.84
CA GLY A 397 -42.53 18.21 11.52
C GLY A 397 -41.97 16.97 10.82
N ALA A 398 -42.42 16.74 9.58
CA ALA A 398 -41.98 15.63 8.74
C ALA A 398 -40.72 15.99 7.94
N MET A 399 -39.68 15.17 8.05
CA MET A 399 -38.32 15.46 7.57
C MET A 399 -37.74 14.31 6.76
N ASP A 400 -37.03 14.60 5.68
CA ASP A 400 -36.22 13.60 4.96
C ASP A 400 -34.81 14.14 4.73
N ILE A 401 -33.83 13.55 5.40
CA ILE A 401 -32.49 14.09 5.54
C ILE A 401 -31.47 13.05 5.06
N LYS A 402 -30.59 13.45 4.15
CA LYS A 402 -29.47 12.65 3.65
C LYS A 402 -28.16 13.42 3.83
N ILE A 403 -27.18 12.78 4.46
CA ILE A 403 -25.84 13.33 4.70
C ILE A 403 -24.85 12.31 4.15
N GLU A 404 -24.02 12.69 3.18
CA GLU A 404 -23.11 11.78 2.46
C GLU A 404 -21.68 12.32 2.51
N ASN A 405 -20.72 11.52 2.96
CA ASN A 405 -19.28 11.84 3.00
C ASN A 405 -18.98 13.23 3.58
N THR A 406 -19.75 13.64 4.60
CA THR A 406 -19.79 15.00 5.14
C THR A 406 -19.34 14.97 6.59
N SER A 407 -18.57 15.97 7.01
CA SER A 407 -18.27 16.16 8.44
C SER A 407 -19.34 17.05 9.06
N VAL A 408 -20.04 16.55 10.08
CA VAL A 408 -20.99 17.32 10.89
C VAL A 408 -20.43 17.45 12.29
N LYS A 409 -20.26 18.68 12.78
CA LYS A 409 -19.64 18.94 14.08
C LYS A 409 -20.52 19.75 15.02
N GLY A 410 -20.50 19.38 16.30
CA GLY A 410 -20.87 20.29 17.38
C GLY A 410 -19.87 21.44 17.44
N GLY A 411 -20.31 22.61 17.88
CA GLY A 411 -19.39 23.71 18.20
C GLY A 411 -18.68 23.45 19.52
N ASP A 412 -17.44 23.92 19.63
CA ASP A 412 -16.66 23.79 20.86
C ASP A 412 -17.16 24.72 21.97
N ALA A 413 -16.88 24.38 23.22
CA ALA A 413 -17.19 25.17 24.43
C ALA A 413 -16.01 25.13 25.42
N TYR A 414 -16.07 26.00 26.44
CA TYR A 414 -14.99 26.15 27.43
C TYR A 414 -15.07 25.12 28.59
N ASP A 415 -16.20 24.41 28.71
CA ASP A 415 -16.53 23.46 29.77
C ASP A 415 -17.26 22.22 29.21
N ASP A 416 -17.94 21.45 30.06
CA ASP A 416 -18.61 20.18 29.68
C ASP A 416 -19.78 20.35 28.69
N TYR A 417 -20.20 21.58 28.38
CA TYR A 417 -21.38 21.88 27.56
C TYR A 417 -21.05 22.13 26.08
N ALA A 418 -20.17 21.34 25.47
CA ALA A 418 -19.92 21.45 24.03
C ALA A 418 -21.17 21.06 23.21
N GLY A 419 -21.23 21.57 21.98
CA GLY A 419 -22.44 21.56 21.18
C GLY A 419 -22.81 20.19 20.61
N THR A 420 -24.09 20.03 20.25
CA THR A 420 -24.58 18.79 19.63
C THR A 420 -24.21 18.75 18.14
N ALA A 421 -23.67 17.65 17.61
CA ALA A 421 -23.40 17.60 16.15
C ALA A 421 -24.68 17.42 15.33
N LEU A 422 -25.52 16.44 15.68
CA LEU A 422 -26.84 16.23 15.09
C LEU A 422 -27.93 16.25 16.20
N PHE A 423 -28.93 17.11 16.10
CA PHE A 423 -30.05 17.18 17.04
C PHE A 423 -31.37 16.89 16.33
N THR A 424 -32.20 16.01 16.91
CA THR A 424 -33.42 15.51 16.26
C THR A 424 -34.58 15.40 17.27
N GLY A 425 -35.18 16.52 17.67
CA GLY A 425 -36.12 16.52 18.81
C GLY A 425 -37.12 17.67 18.85
N GLY A 426 -38.35 17.34 19.22
CA GLY A 426 -39.46 18.27 19.47
C GLY A 426 -40.82 17.60 19.34
N GLN A 427 -41.90 18.38 19.47
CA GLN A 427 -43.25 17.85 19.39
C GLN A 427 -43.62 17.51 17.93
N ASN A 428 -44.14 16.30 17.70
CA ASN A 428 -44.65 15.82 16.40
C ASN A 428 -43.59 15.77 15.27
N THR A 429 -42.34 15.41 15.59
CA THR A 429 -41.28 15.22 14.58
C THR A 429 -41.30 13.80 14.00
N SER A 430 -41.18 13.65 12.69
CA SER A 430 -41.26 12.36 11.99
C SER A 430 -40.41 12.32 10.72
N GLY A 431 -40.17 11.12 10.18
CA GLY A 431 -39.53 10.94 8.87
C GLY A 431 -38.19 10.19 8.94
N THR A 432 -37.22 10.56 8.09
CA THR A 432 -36.00 9.80 7.85
C THR A 432 -34.73 10.64 7.94
N ILE A 433 -33.67 10.06 8.49
CA ILE A 433 -32.30 10.61 8.46
C ILE A 433 -31.35 9.49 8.05
N LYS A 434 -30.59 9.69 6.98
CA LYS A 434 -29.52 8.76 6.56
C LYS A 434 -28.19 9.48 6.54
N VAL A 435 -27.20 8.95 7.28
CA VAL A 435 -25.80 9.35 7.16
C VAL A 435 -25.05 8.21 6.47
N VAL A 436 -24.31 8.52 5.41
CA VAL A 436 -23.53 7.57 4.60
C VAL A 436 -22.10 8.06 4.47
N GLY A 437 -21.13 7.41 5.12
CA GLY A 437 -19.75 7.88 5.14
C GLY A 437 -19.55 9.21 5.89
N GLY A 438 -18.30 9.63 6.03
CA GLY A 438 -17.94 10.86 6.74
C GLY A 438 -18.00 10.71 8.26
N GLY A 439 -18.25 11.81 8.98
CA GLY A 439 -18.14 11.82 10.44
C GLY A 439 -19.06 12.81 11.14
N VAL A 440 -19.75 12.35 12.18
CA VAL A 440 -20.61 13.14 13.07
C VAL A 440 -19.94 13.22 14.45
N SER A 441 -19.34 14.36 14.78
CA SER A 441 -18.52 14.49 15.99
C SER A 441 -18.88 15.71 16.84
N ALA A 442 -19.15 15.52 18.12
CA ALA A 442 -19.12 16.60 19.10
C ALA A 442 -17.84 16.48 19.95
N GLY A 443 -17.37 17.60 20.52
CA GLY A 443 -16.38 17.59 21.59
C GLY A 443 -17.00 17.01 22.87
N ASN A 444 -16.94 17.70 24.00
CA ASN A 444 -17.55 17.25 25.27
C ASN A 444 -19.09 16.99 25.20
N GLY A 445 -19.76 17.38 24.11
CA GLY A 445 -21.20 17.28 23.90
C GLY A 445 -21.64 15.98 23.22
N PRO A 446 -22.96 15.80 23.02
CA PRO A 446 -23.47 14.61 22.34
C PRO A 446 -23.28 14.70 20.82
N ALA A 447 -22.75 13.65 20.20
CA ALA A 447 -22.64 13.61 18.74
C ALA A 447 -24.03 13.57 18.10
N TRP A 448 -24.96 12.83 18.71
CA TRP A 448 -26.37 12.90 18.35
C TRP A 448 -27.29 12.84 19.57
N SER A 449 -28.23 13.79 19.68
CA SER A 449 -29.32 13.80 20.67
C SER A 449 -30.71 13.86 20.02
N ALA A 450 -31.65 13.07 20.54
CA ALA A 450 -33.07 13.15 20.20
C ALA A 450 -33.94 13.89 21.26
N ALA A 451 -33.32 14.46 22.30
CA ALA A 451 -34.00 15.12 23.42
C ALA A 451 -33.40 16.50 23.73
N PRO A 452 -34.22 17.49 24.18
CA PRO A 452 -33.73 18.81 24.53
C PRO A 452 -32.88 18.79 25.80
N PHE A 453 -32.00 19.78 25.88
CA PHE A 453 -31.22 20.26 27.03
C PHE A 453 -31.84 19.90 28.39
N GLY A 454 -31.01 19.31 29.27
CA GLY A 454 -31.44 18.42 30.36
C GLY A 454 -32.59 18.92 31.25
N VAL A 455 -33.81 18.47 30.95
CA VAL A 455 -34.93 18.35 31.89
C VAL A 455 -35.69 17.05 31.60
N ASP A 456 -36.02 16.34 32.69
CA ASP A 456 -36.77 15.08 32.79
C ASP A 456 -37.81 14.80 31.68
N MET A 457 -37.69 13.64 31.01
CA MET A 457 -38.63 13.16 29.98
C MET A 457 -39.63 12.07 30.46
N GLN A 458 -40.05 12.09 31.73
CA GLN A 458 -41.02 11.11 32.25
C GLN A 458 -42.44 11.12 31.62
N THR A 459 -42.82 12.06 30.74
CA THR A 459 -44.26 12.34 30.50
C THR A 459 -44.83 12.41 29.06
N ASN A 460 -44.08 12.16 27.96
CA ASN A 460 -44.73 11.95 26.64
C ASN A 460 -43.85 11.21 25.60
N ALA A 461 -43.95 9.88 25.57
CA ALA A 461 -43.19 9.00 24.67
C ALA A 461 -43.90 8.69 23.32
N SER A 462 -44.87 9.50 22.89
CA SER A 462 -45.85 9.13 21.84
C SER A 462 -45.71 9.81 20.47
N SER A 463 -44.97 10.92 20.34
CA SER A 463 -45.05 11.80 19.15
C SER A 463 -43.82 11.85 18.22
N VAL A 464 -42.71 11.19 18.55
CA VAL A 464 -41.49 11.18 17.70
C VAL A 464 -41.45 9.91 16.84
N GLN A 465 -41.47 10.08 15.52
CA GLN A 465 -41.52 9.00 14.51
C GLN A 465 -40.37 9.11 13.48
N ILE A 466 -39.20 9.59 13.92
CA ILE A 466 -37.99 9.68 13.08
C ILE A 466 -37.33 8.30 13.03
N SER A 467 -36.91 7.84 11.85
CA SER A 467 -36.05 6.66 11.67
C SER A 467 -34.68 7.11 11.17
N VAL A 468 -33.61 6.62 11.78
CA VAL A 468 -32.23 7.01 11.44
C VAL A 468 -31.41 5.79 11.04
N THR A 469 -30.65 5.93 9.96
CA THR A 469 -29.70 4.93 9.47
C THR A 469 -28.32 5.56 9.38
N LEU A 470 -27.35 4.94 10.06
CA LEU A 470 -25.93 5.25 9.94
C LEU A 470 -25.27 4.10 9.16
N ASP A 471 -24.52 4.45 8.11
CA ASP A 471 -24.00 3.55 7.08
C ASP A 471 -22.54 3.96 6.78
N ASP A 472 -21.55 3.14 7.13
CA ASP A 472 -20.10 3.48 7.01
C ASP A 472 -19.69 4.82 7.67
N ALA A 473 -20.42 5.28 8.68
CA ALA A 473 -20.21 6.59 9.31
C ALA A 473 -19.38 6.49 10.62
N VAL A 474 -18.55 7.49 10.91
CA VAL A 474 -17.89 7.62 12.22
C VAL A 474 -18.68 8.58 13.10
N VAL A 475 -19.14 8.14 14.28
CA VAL A 475 -19.85 8.98 15.26
C VAL A 475 -19.04 9.07 16.54
N SER A 476 -18.63 10.28 16.96
CA SER A 476 -17.84 10.47 18.18
C SER A 476 -18.41 11.55 19.11
N GLY A 477 -18.76 11.15 20.33
CA GLY A 477 -18.95 12.08 21.45
C GLY A 477 -17.72 12.05 22.35
N GLY A 478 -17.30 13.20 22.86
CA GLY A 478 -16.17 13.32 23.78
C GLY A 478 -16.50 12.88 25.22
N ASP A 479 -15.55 13.10 26.12
CA ASP A 479 -15.44 12.41 27.42
C ASP A 479 -16.66 12.56 28.34
N SER A 480 -17.38 13.69 28.26
CA SER A 480 -18.61 13.96 29.03
C SER A 480 -19.92 13.68 28.25
N GLY A 481 -19.81 13.35 26.97
CA GLY A 481 -20.91 13.33 25.99
C GLY A 481 -21.42 11.94 25.60
N ALA A 482 -22.65 11.89 25.07
CA ALA A 482 -23.22 10.68 24.48
C ALA A 482 -22.92 10.64 22.97
N ALA A 483 -22.33 9.55 22.47
CA ALA A 483 -22.24 9.31 21.03
C ALA A 483 -23.64 9.27 20.40
N VAL A 484 -24.61 8.63 21.05
CA VAL A 484 -26.02 8.59 20.62
C VAL A 484 -26.95 8.64 21.83
N GLY A 485 -27.86 9.61 21.86
CA GLY A 485 -28.96 9.68 22.84
C GLY A 485 -30.33 9.43 22.19
N ILE A 486 -30.98 8.32 22.56
CA ILE A 486 -32.30 7.89 22.06
C ILE A 486 -33.26 7.60 23.22
N SER A 487 -34.57 7.44 22.97
CA SER A 487 -35.52 6.95 23.98
C SER A 487 -35.75 5.45 23.87
N ALA A 488 -36.09 4.78 24.99
CA ALA A 488 -36.41 3.34 25.00
C ALA A 488 -37.53 2.97 24.01
N ALA A 489 -38.57 3.82 23.89
CA ALA A 489 -39.67 3.59 22.96
C ALA A 489 -39.26 3.71 21.48
N ALA A 490 -38.36 4.64 21.12
CA ALA A 490 -37.83 4.74 19.76
C ALA A 490 -36.89 3.57 19.43
N LEU A 491 -36.11 3.13 20.42
CA LEU A 491 -35.23 1.98 20.36
C LEU A 491 -35.99 0.67 20.10
N ASP A 492 -36.96 0.33 20.95
CA ASP A 492 -37.77 -0.88 20.81
C ASP A 492 -38.64 -0.86 19.53
N GLY A 493 -38.95 0.33 19.01
CA GLY A 493 -39.61 0.55 17.72
C GLY A 493 -38.71 0.39 16.48
N GLY A 494 -37.44 0.00 16.64
CA GLY A 494 -36.50 -0.21 15.53
C GLY A 494 -36.12 1.06 14.77
N LYS A 495 -36.23 2.23 15.41
CA LYS A 495 -36.04 3.54 14.75
C LYS A 495 -34.58 3.94 14.54
N LEU A 496 -33.62 3.21 15.08
CA LEU A 496 -32.20 3.40 14.82
C LEU A 496 -31.64 2.13 14.18
N LYS A 497 -30.89 2.29 13.09
CA LYS A 497 -30.11 1.24 12.46
C LYS A 497 -28.66 1.68 12.30
N LEU A 498 -27.73 0.84 12.76
CA LEU A 498 -26.30 0.97 12.51
C LEU A 498 -25.88 -0.09 11.48
N THR A 499 -25.10 0.29 10.47
CA THR A 499 -24.56 -0.62 9.46
C THR A 499 -23.13 -0.18 9.19
N ASP A 500 -22.16 -1.07 9.43
CA ASP A 500 -20.71 -0.89 9.20
C ASP A 500 -20.10 0.43 9.75
N SER A 501 -20.79 1.08 10.69
CA SER A 501 -20.46 2.41 11.23
C SER A 501 -19.69 2.31 12.55
N GLN A 502 -18.72 3.19 12.77
CA GLN A 502 -17.96 3.25 14.03
C GLN A 502 -18.61 4.23 15.01
N THR A 503 -18.76 3.88 16.28
CA THR A 503 -19.19 4.82 17.33
C THR A 503 -18.17 4.89 18.46
N GLN A 504 -17.83 6.09 18.91
CA GLN A 504 -16.91 6.37 20.01
C GLN A 504 -17.64 7.27 21.04
N GLY A 505 -17.71 6.85 22.30
CA GLY A 505 -18.49 7.53 23.35
C GLY A 505 -19.84 6.88 23.67
N THR A 506 -20.61 7.45 24.61
CA THR A 506 -21.69 6.71 25.29
C THR A 506 -23.01 6.60 24.51
N VAL A 507 -23.64 5.41 24.46
CA VAL A 507 -25.04 5.28 23.99
C VAL A 507 -26.03 5.35 25.17
N ARG A 508 -26.85 6.41 25.23
CA ARG A 508 -27.85 6.63 26.29
C ARG A 508 -29.27 6.35 25.81
N VAL A 509 -30.10 5.77 26.70
CA VAL A 509 -31.48 5.34 26.39
C VAL A 509 -32.45 5.90 27.44
N GLY A 510 -33.02 7.07 27.15
CA GLY A 510 -33.80 7.84 28.12
C GLY A 510 -32.92 8.46 29.21
N SER A 511 -33.36 8.42 30.47
CA SER A 511 -32.58 8.87 31.63
C SER A 511 -31.60 7.82 32.15
N GLU A 512 -31.58 6.62 31.57
CA GLU A 512 -30.77 5.48 31.98
C GLU A 512 -29.81 5.05 30.85
N GLY A 513 -28.82 4.21 31.18
CA GLY A 513 -27.92 3.62 30.19
C GLY A 513 -28.64 2.57 29.32
N ALA A 514 -28.17 2.38 28.08
CA ALA A 514 -28.66 1.28 27.25
C ALA A 514 -28.32 -0.09 27.88
N THR A 515 -29.20 -1.08 27.76
CA THR A 515 -28.83 -2.47 28.08
C THR A 515 -28.11 -3.15 26.91
N VAL A 516 -27.24 -4.12 27.21
CA VAL A 516 -26.50 -4.90 26.20
C VAL A 516 -27.44 -5.63 25.23
N GLU A 517 -28.60 -6.10 25.69
CA GLU A 517 -29.59 -6.75 24.81
C GLU A 517 -30.29 -5.78 23.86
N GLN A 518 -30.57 -4.56 24.30
CA GLN A 518 -31.14 -3.52 23.45
C GLN A 518 -30.14 -3.06 22.38
N LEU A 519 -28.86 -2.90 22.73
CA LEU A 519 -27.83 -2.57 21.74
C LEU A 519 -27.58 -3.71 20.74
N LYS A 520 -27.56 -4.98 21.18
CA LYS A 520 -27.45 -6.12 20.24
C LYS A 520 -28.59 -6.16 19.21
N LYS A 521 -29.79 -5.68 19.54
CA LYS A 521 -30.91 -5.56 18.58
C LYS A 521 -30.70 -4.43 17.55
N LEU A 522 -29.97 -3.36 17.90
CA LEU A 522 -29.64 -2.24 17.00
C LEU A 522 -28.53 -2.56 16.00
N ALA A 523 -27.45 -3.21 16.47
CA ALA A 523 -26.29 -3.54 15.64
C ALA A 523 -26.42 -4.87 14.88
N GLY A 524 -27.41 -5.70 15.21
CA GLY A 524 -27.52 -7.06 14.68
C GLY A 524 -26.28 -7.89 14.99
N ASN A 525 -25.84 -8.71 14.02
CA ASN A 525 -24.63 -9.54 14.13
C ASN A 525 -23.34 -8.83 13.67
N THR A 526 -23.42 -7.55 13.29
CA THR A 526 -22.32 -6.85 12.59
C THR A 526 -21.36 -6.08 13.50
N GLN A 527 -21.66 -5.90 14.80
CA GLN A 527 -20.77 -5.19 15.74
C GLN A 527 -20.78 -5.80 17.15
N SER A 528 -19.64 -5.71 17.83
CA SER A 528 -19.48 -6.05 19.24
C SER A 528 -20.21 -5.05 20.15
N VAL A 529 -20.64 -5.51 21.33
CA VAL A 529 -21.31 -4.68 22.36
C VAL A 529 -20.69 -4.99 23.73
N PHE A 530 -20.26 -3.97 24.46
CA PHE A 530 -19.66 -4.08 25.80
C PHE A 530 -20.37 -3.17 26.82
N THR A 531 -19.89 -3.15 28.07
CA THR A 531 -20.42 -2.31 29.16
C THR A 531 -19.28 -1.50 29.78
N ASP A 532 -19.52 -0.22 30.05
CA ASP A 532 -18.56 0.68 30.71
C ASP A 532 -18.52 0.52 32.24
N GLU A 533 -17.62 1.24 32.90
CA GLU A 533 -17.42 1.22 34.36
C GLU A 533 -18.62 1.75 35.17
N ASN A 534 -19.54 2.47 34.53
CA ASN A 534 -20.77 3.01 35.12
C ASN A 534 -22.00 2.13 34.82
N GLY A 535 -21.84 1.04 34.06
CA GLY A 535 -22.89 0.09 33.74
C GLY A 535 -23.65 0.35 32.44
N ASN A 536 -23.27 1.35 31.62
CA ASN A 536 -23.95 1.62 30.35
C ASN A 536 -23.40 0.71 29.23
N ALA A 537 -24.26 0.24 28.33
CA ALA A 537 -23.81 -0.51 27.16
C ALA A 537 -23.28 0.41 26.04
N GLN A 538 -22.32 -0.11 25.27
CA GLN A 538 -21.58 0.58 24.21
C GLN A 538 -21.40 -0.31 22.98
N PHE A 539 -21.30 0.25 21.78
CA PHE A 539 -20.91 -0.49 20.56
C PHE A 539 -19.40 -0.44 20.33
N GLY A 540 -18.87 -1.46 19.64
CA GLY A 540 -17.47 -1.56 19.25
C GLY A 540 -16.63 -2.49 20.14
N GLY A 541 -15.32 -2.43 19.97
CA GLY A 541 -14.36 -3.10 20.85
C GLY A 541 -14.20 -2.33 22.16
N LYS A 542 -14.07 -3.05 23.28
CA LYS A 542 -13.89 -2.45 24.61
C LYS A 542 -12.51 -1.73 24.69
N PRO A 543 -12.45 -0.46 25.12
CA PRO A 543 -11.19 0.22 25.45
C PRO A 543 -10.39 -0.52 26.53
N ALA A 544 -9.08 -0.63 26.34
CA ALA A 544 -8.19 -1.36 27.24
C ALA A 544 -7.79 -0.52 28.48
N GLY A 545 -8.76 -0.28 29.38
CA GLY A 545 -8.56 0.25 30.73
C GLY A 545 -8.83 1.75 30.89
N ALA A 546 -9.62 2.23 31.85
CA ALA A 546 -10.23 1.58 33.01
C ALA A 546 -9.31 0.59 33.77
N VAL A 547 -8.03 0.85 34.06
CA VAL A 547 -7.14 2.00 33.77
C VAL A 547 -5.84 1.32 33.28
N GLU A 548 -5.24 1.62 32.13
CA GLU A 548 -4.73 2.92 31.64
C GLU A 548 -4.60 3.00 30.08
N ASP A 549 -4.60 4.25 29.57
CA ASP A 549 -4.00 4.78 28.31
C ASP A 549 -4.65 4.47 26.93
N LEU A 550 -5.27 5.49 26.32
CA LEU A 550 -5.80 5.50 24.95
C LEU A 550 -4.85 6.24 24.00
N ARG A 551 -3.84 5.52 23.50
CA ARG A 551 -3.02 5.96 22.35
C ARG A 551 -3.58 5.42 21.03
N PRO A 552 -3.34 6.09 19.89
CA PRO A 552 -3.69 5.53 18.58
C PRO A 552 -3.12 4.13 18.41
N VAL A 553 -3.98 3.16 18.07
CA VAL A 553 -3.59 1.75 17.93
C VAL A 553 -2.84 1.55 16.62
N TYR A 554 -1.55 1.26 16.71
CA TYR A 554 -0.70 0.95 15.55
C TYR A 554 -0.43 -0.54 15.37
N ASN A 555 -0.55 -1.37 16.43
CA ASN A 555 -0.12 -2.77 16.38
C ASN A 555 -1.14 -3.73 17.01
N GLU A 556 -1.13 -4.98 16.56
CA GLU A 556 -1.86 -6.14 17.09
C GLU A 556 -0.86 -7.27 17.39
N THR A 557 -0.84 -7.80 18.61
CA THR A 557 -0.03 -8.97 19.01
C THR A 557 -0.92 -9.97 19.72
N ALA A 558 -0.98 -11.22 19.26
CA ALA A 558 -1.80 -12.28 19.88
C ALA A 558 -3.30 -11.93 20.13
N GLY A 559 -3.84 -10.92 19.44
CA GLY A 559 -5.19 -10.39 19.64
C GLY A 559 -5.30 -9.24 20.66
N THR A 560 -4.20 -8.87 21.33
CA THR A 560 -4.05 -7.61 22.07
C THR A 560 -3.70 -6.49 21.08
N TYR A 561 -4.16 -5.26 21.36
CA TYR A 561 -3.93 -4.07 20.55
C TYR A 561 -3.05 -3.06 21.30
N HIS A 562 -2.06 -2.47 20.63
CA HIS A 562 -1.03 -1.63 21.27
C HIS A 562 -0.88 -0.24 20.62
N GLY A 563 -0.56 0.75 21.45
CA GLY A 563 -0.42 2.17 21.11
C GLY A 563 0.97 2.57 20.59
N THR A 564 1.97 1.70 20.70
CA THR A 564 3.30 1.83 20.08
C THR A 564 3.85 0.44 19.72
N LEU A 565 4.94 0.37 18.94
CA LEU A 565 5.64 -0.90 18.67
C LEU A 565 6.40 -1.38 19.91
N ALA A 566 6.96 -0.46 20.71
CA ALA A 566 7.64 -0.79 21.96
C ALA A 566 6.70 -1.46 22.99
N GLU A 567 5.45 -0.98 23.11
CA GLU A 567 4.43 -1.64 23.95
C GLU A 567 4.12 -3.07 23.46
N ALA A 568 3.99 -3.26 22.14
CA ALA A 568 3.73 -4.57 21.54
C ALA A 568 4.89 -5.56 21.77
N LEU A 569 6.14 -5.07 21.70
CA LEU A 569 7.35 -5.87 21.94
C LEU A 569 7.51 -6.31 23.41
N ILE A 570 6.94 -5.56 24.37
CA ILE A 570 6.97 -5.92 25.80
C ILE A 570 6.00 -7.07 26.11
N GLU A 571 4.89 -7.18 25.38
CA GLU A 571 3.90 -8.26 25.57
C GLU A 571 4.19 -9.51 24.74
N ALA A 572 4.81 -9.35 23.55
CA ALA A 572 5.08 -10.45 22.63
C ALA A 572 6.00 -11.54 23.23
N GLY A 573 5.57 -12.80 23.12
CA GLY A 573 6.38 -13.98 23.45
C GLY A 573 7.10 -14.56 22.22
N PRO A 574 8.16 -15.38 22.41
CA PRO A 574 8.85 -16.03 21.30
C PRO A 574 7.89 -16.88 20.44
N GLY A 575 7.87 -16.61 19.14
CA GLY A 575 6.96 -17.19 18.15
C GLY A 575 5.76 -16.31 17.80
N ASP A 576 5.50 -15.23 18.53
CA ASP A 576 4.37 -14.33 18.25
C ASP A 576 4.59 -13.47 17.00
N THR A 577 3.47 -13.04 16.41
CA THR A 577 3.44 -12.05 15.34
C THR A 577 2.90 -10.73 15.87
N ILE A 578 3.68 -9.67 15.73
CA ILE A 578 3.25 -8.28 15.88
C ILE A 578 2.85 -7.77 14.49
N LYS A 579 1.61 -7.34 14.34
CA LYS A 579 1.02 -6.93 13.06
C LYS A 579 0.68 -5.45 13.09
N LEU A 580 1.19 -4.68 12.13
CA LEU A 580 0.87 -3.26 12.02
C LEU A 580 -0.55 -3.04 11.47
N LEU A 581 -1.25 -2.08 12.05
CA LEU A 581 -2.60 -1.67 11.68
C LEU A 581 -2.62 -0.30 11.00
N GLN A 582 -1.62 0.55 11.28
CA GLN A 582 -1.39 1.84 10.65
C GLN A 582 0.09 2.00 10.28
N SER A 583 0.41 2.92 9.38
CA SER A 583 1.80 3.31 9.13
C SER A 583 2.36 4.08 10.32
N MET A 584 3.67 3.93 10.56
CA MET A 584 4.34 4.43 11.76
C MET A 584 5.58 5.25 11.42
N ASP A 585 5.81 6.30 12.20
CA ASP A 585 7.09 7.00 12.25
C ASP A 585 7.86 6.52 13.49
N LEU A 586 9.06 5.98 13.27
CA LEU A 586 9.94 5.42 14.28
C LEU A 586 11.31 6.12 14.31
N SER A 587 11.38 7.38 13.83
CA SER A 587 12.61 8.18 13.91
C SER A 587 13.22 8.26 15.32
N ASP A 588 12.42 8.22 16.38
CA ASP A 588 12.90 8.31 17.78
C ASP A 588 13.07 6.94 18.48
N ALA A 589 12.98 5.82 17.75
CA ALA A 589 12.91 4.49 18.35
C ALA A 589 14.26 3.91 18.83
N GLY A 590 15.35 4.22 18.14
CA GLY A 590 16.67 3.64 18.43
C GLY A 590 16.73 2.15 18.12
N VAL A 591 17.23 1.36 19.07
CA VAL A 591 17.47 -0.08 18.90
C VAL A 591 16.29 -0.89 19.43
N LEU A 592 15.67 -1.70 18.58
CA LEU A 592 14.56 -2.59 18.91
C LEU A 592 15.01 -4.05 18.87
N ASN A 593 15.02 -4.70 20.03
CA ASN A 593 15.22 -6.15 20.10
C ASN A 593 13.90 -6.86 19.79
N VAL A 594 13.93 -7.68 18.74
CA VAL A 594 12.75 -8.37 18.20
C VAL A 594 12.91 -9.90 18.18
N SER A 595 13.79 -10.42 19.07
CA SER A 595 14.19 -11.84 19.07
C SER A 595 13.01 -12.81 19.14
N GLY A 596 12.97 -13.78 18.21
CA GLY A 596 11.93 -14.80 18.13
C GLY A 596 10.59 -14.33 17.56
N LEU A 597 10.47 -13.08 17.09
CA LEU A 597 9.20 -12.47 16.68
C LEU A 597 9.05 -12.37 15.16
N THR A 598 7.80 -12.30 14.70
CA THR A 598 7.49 -11.82 13.35
C THR A 598 6.89 -10.42 13.42
N ILE A 599 7.52 -9.43 12.79
CA ILE A 599 6.96 -8.11 12.57
C ILE A 599 6.32 -8.09 11.17
N ASP A 600 4.99 -8.19 11.13
CA ASP A 600 4.18 -8.16 9.91
C ASP A 600 3.69 -6.73 9.67
N LEU A 601 4.30 -6.03 8.71
CA LEU A 601 3.92 -4.66 8.37
C LEU A 601 2.51 -4.58 7.75
N ASN A 602 1.90 -5.70 7.33
CA ASN A 602 0.51 -5.79 6.88
C ASN A 602 0.12 -4.70 5.85
N GLY A 603 1.00 -4.45 4.88
CA GLY A 603 0.87 -3.44 3.83
C GLY A 603 0.94 -1.99 4.34
N LYS A 604 1.57 -1.74 5.49
CA LYS A 604 1.84 -0.41 6.06
C LYS A 604 3.30 -0.01 5.88
N THR A 605 3.58 1.25 6.20
CA THR A 605 4.92 1.84 6.12
C THR A 605 5.51 2.03 7.51
N ILE A 606 6.75 1.61 7.73
CA ILE A 606 7.59 2.10 8.83
C ILE A 606 8.55 3.13 8.23
N SER A 607 8.47 4.39 8.66
CA SER A 607 9.45 5.41 8.29
C SER A 607 10.39 5.72 9.45
N ALA A 608 11.66 5.96 9.17
CA ALA A 608 12.64 6.44 10.15
C ALA A 608 13.64 7.40 9.48
N GLU A 609 14.39 8.14 10.29
CA GLU A 609 15.53 8.90 9.76
C GLU A 609 16.76 7.99 9.68
N ASN A 610 17.72 8.37 8.84
CA ASN A 610 18.90 7.55 8.56
C ASN A 610 19.73 7.36 9.85
N PHE A 611 20.05 6.11 10.20
CA PHE A 611 20.72 5.70 11.45
C PHE A 611 19.94 5.98 12.75
N THR A 612 18.59 6.00 12.74
CA THR A 612 17.79 6.21 13.97
C THR A 612 16.88 5.05 14.39
N LEU A 613 16.78 4.00 13.58
CA LEU A 613 16.04 2.76 13.87
C LEU A 613 16.87 1.53 13.48
N PHE A 614 17.10 0.64 14.44
CA PHE A 614 17.85 -0.61 14.27
C PHE A 614 17.03 -1.80 14.77
N PHE A 615 17.00 -2.91 14.03
CA PHE A 615 16.39 -4.16 14.45
C PHE A 615 17.47 -5.17 14.83
N GLU A 616 17.51 -5.59 16.11
CA GLU A 616 18.49 -6.55 16.62
C GLU A 616 17.83 -7.82 17.19
N GLY A 617 18.64 -8.85 17.42
CA GLY A 617 18.22 -10.09 18.08
C GLY A 617 18.29 -11.33 17.18
N SER A 618 17.81 -12.46 17.70
CA SER A 618 17.90 -13.76 16.99
C SER A 618 16.54 -14.30 16.57
N ASP A 619 16.50 -15.07 15.47
CA ASP A 619 15.32 -15.83 15.02
C ASP A 619 14.08 -14.98 14.71
N PHE A 620 14.23 -13.85 13.99
CA PHE A 620 13.12 -12.93 13.71
C PHE A 620 12.83 -12.70 12.22
N ILE A 621 11.59 -12.27 11.94
CA ILE A 621 11.08 -12.04 10.58
C ILE A 621 10.51 -10.63 10.46
N LEU A 622 10.93 -9.86 9.44
CA LEU A 622 10.32 -8.60 9.02
C LEU A 622 9.62 -8.81 7.67
N LYS A 623 8.32 -8.53 7.54
CA LYS A 623 7.60 -8.88 6.30
C LYS A 623 6.45 -7.97 5.91
N ASN A 624 6.01 -8.09 4.65
CA ASN A 624 4.75 -7.56 4.12
C ASN A 624 4.54 -6.04 4.25
N GLY A 625 5.44 -5.19 3.75
CA GLY A 625 5.20 -3.74 3.82
C GLY A 625 6.32 -2.88 3.25
N THR A 626 6.36 -1.61 3.68
CA THR A 626 7.36 -0.64 3.21
C THR A 626 8.22 -0.11 4.36
N PHE A 627 9.53 -0.02 4.16
CA PHE A 627 10.41 0.81 4.97
C PHE A 627 10.80 2.07 4.19
N ASP A 628 10.79 3.23 4.85
CA ASP A 628 11.10 4.53 4.23
C ASP A 628 12.16 5.29 5.04
N SER A 629 13.27 5.65 4.40
CA SER A 629 14.36 6.42 5.01
C SER A 629 14.09 7.93 5.10
N LYS A 630 12.91 8.39 4.66
CA LYS A 630 12.55 9.81 4.46
C LYS A 630 13.52 10.55 3.53
N GLY A 631 14.13 9.83 2.58
CA GLY A 631 15.17 10.35 1.68
C GLY A 631 16.61 10.18 2.18
N GLY A 632 16.81 9.57 3.35
CA GLY A 632 18.11 9.13 3.85
C GLY A 632 18.71 7.94 3.08
N SER A 633 19.93 7.53 3.42
CA SER A 633 20.67 6.48 2.71
C SER A 633 20.05 5.08 2.88
N TYR A 634 19.63 4.73 4.10
CA TYR A 634 19.14 3.40 4.46
C TYR A 634 17.77 3.50 5.15
N ALA A 635 16.84 2.66 4.71
CA ALA A 635 15.49 2.57 5.25
C ALA A 635 15.35 1.46 6.31
N LEU A 636 16.29 0.51 6.33
CA LEU A 636 16.32 -0.60 7.27
C LEU A 636 17.76 -0.86 7.74
N PHE A 637 17.96 -0.92 9.05
CA PHE A 637 19.19 -1.39 9.68
C PHE A 637 18.92 -2.68 10.45
N ILE A 638 19.79 -3.67 10.26
CA ILE A 638 19.74 -4.97 10.96
C ILE A 638 21.06 -5.16 11.70
N GLY A 639 20.97 -5.34 13.01
CA GLY A 639 22.10 -5.50 13.94
C GLY A 639 22.68 -4.18 14.47
N ASP A 640 23.40 -4.31 15.58
CA ASP A 640 24.07 -3.26 16.36
C ASP A 640 25.15 -3.92 17.26
N GLU A 641 25.47 -3.37 18.44
CA GLU A 641 26.43 -3.95 19.41
C GLU A 641 26.04 -5.35 19.95
N SER A 642 24.78 -5.76 19.85
CA SER A 642 24.27 -7.07 20.32
C SER A 642 24.33 -8.17 19.26
N VAL A 643 24.33 -9.43 19.70
CA VAL A 643 24.22 -10.60 18.81
C VAL A 643 22.91 -10.55 18.02
N THR A 644 23.04 -10.50 16.69
CA THR A 644 21.91 -10.57 15.75
C THR A 644 22.12 -11.75 14.79
N ASP A 645 21.15 -12.65 14.69
CA ASP A 645 21.30 -13.91 13.93
C ASP A 645 19.96 -14.44 13.37
N ASN A 646 20.02 -15.16 12.24
CA ASN A 646 18.90 -15.83 11.61
C ASN A 646 17.69 -14.90 11.36
N VAL A 647 17.93 -13.83 10.60
CA VAL A 647 16.93 -12.81 10.27
C VAL A 647 16.36 -13.06 8.87
N ILE A 648 15.04 -12.95 8.71
CA ILE A 648 14.37 -13.05 7.41
C ILE A 648 13.65 -11.74 7.10
N VAL A 649 13.93 -11.14 5.94
CA VAL A 649 13.15 -10.03 5.37
C VAL A 649 12.38 -10.57 4.17
N ASP A 650 11.04 -10.55 4.20
CA ASP A 650 10.19 -11.20 3.17
C ASP A 650 9.05 -10.31 2.65
N GLY A 651 9.01 -10.04 1.35
CA GLY A 651 7.91 -9.27 0.73
C GLY A 651 7.87 -7.81 1.18
N VAL A 652 9.04 -7.14 1.15
CA VAL A 652 9.24 -5.78 1.67
C VAL A 652 9.79 -4.85 0.59
N THR A 653 9.19 -3.67 0.47
CA THR A 653 9.71 -2.56 -0.35
C THR A 653 10.52 -1.58 0.52
N LEU A 654 11.67 -1.12 0.05
CA LEU A 654 12.54 -0.18 0.76
C LEU A 654 12.80 1.07 -0.10
N LEU A 655 12.38 2.22 0.43
CA LEU A 655 12.65 3.55 -0.10
C LEU A 655 13.93 4.08 0.56
N GLY A 656 15.06 3.52 0.13
CA GLY A 656 16.36 3.59 0.80
C GLY A 656 17.02 2.21 0.76
N GLY A 657 18.32 2.14 1.03
CA GLY A 657 19.04 0.86 1.11
C GLY A 657 18.73 0.07 2.39
N ILE A 658 19.32 -1.12 2.50
CA ILE A 658 19.47 -1.87 3.75
C ILE A 658 20.94 -1.86 4.19
N ASN A 659 21.18 -1.62 5.48
CA ASN A 659 22.48 -1.85 6.12
C ASN A 659 22.34 -3.01 7.11
N VAL A 660 23.33 -3.91 7.09
CA VAL A 660 23.38 -5.12 7.92
C VAL A 660 24.73 -5.11 8.62
N TYR A 661 24.74 -4.76 9.90
CA TYR A 661 25.93 -4.54 10.72
C TYR A 661 26.03 -5.62 11.79
N ASN A 662 27.17 -6.30 11.92
CA ASN A 662 27.42 -7.30 12.98
C ASN A 662 26.29 -8.37 13.13
N ALA A 663 25.61 -8.70 12.03
CA ALA A 663 24.44 -9.58 12.01
C ALA A 663 24.65 -10.77 11.07
N THR A 664 24.38 -11.98 11.57
CA THR A 664 24.64 -13.24 10.85
C THR A 664 23.37 -13.90 10.30
N ASN A 665 23.52 -14.73 9.27
CA ASN A 665 22.42 -15.47 8.61
C ASN A 665 21.20 -14.61 8.19
N VAL A 666 21.43 -13.38 7.74
CA VAL A 666 20.36 -12.48 7.26
C VAL A 666 19.94 -12.90 5.85
N ARG A 667 18.63 -13.07 5.60
CA ARG A 667 18.08 -13.58 4.33
C ARG A 667 17.05 -12.64 3.75
N LEU A 668 17.25 -12.20 2.51
CA LEU A 668 16.36 -11.26 1.81
C LEU A 668 15.55 -11.99 0.74
N ARG A 669 14.22 -11.98 0.86
CA ARG A 669 13.26 -12.63 -0.05
C ARG A 669 12.22 -11.65 -0.55
N ASN A 670 11.94 -11.69 -1.84
CA ASN A 670 10.89 -10.87 -2.47
C ASN A 670 11.04 -9.38 -2.09
N VAL A 671 12.30 -8.93 -1.93
CA VAL A 671 12.65 -7.60 -1.45
C VAL A 671 12.81 -6.64 -2.62
N GLU A 672 12.15 -5.49 -2.58
CA GLU A 672 12.31 -4.43 -3.58
C GLU A 672 13.04 -3.23 -2.97
N VAL A 673 14.31 -3.01 -3.33
CA VAL A 673 15.14 -1.92 -2.80
C VAL A 673 15.43 -0.89 -3.88
N THR A 674 15.29 0.39 -3.53
CA THR A 674 15.92 1.49 -4.27
C THR A 674 16.89 2.24 -3.36
N GLY A 675 18.18 1.89 -3.44
CA GLY A 675 19.26 2.62 -2.76
C GLY A 675 19.31 4.06 -3.25
N THR A 676 19.33 5.02 -2.33
CA THR A 676 19.14 6.45 -2.61
C THR A 676 20.48 7.18 -2.76
N LEU A 677 21.27 7.22 -1.68
CA LEU A 677 22.51 8.00 -1.58
C LEU A 677 23.77 7.13 -1.60
N HIS A 678 23.67 5.87 -1.16
CA HIS A 678 24.79 4.93 -1.05
C HIS A 678 24.49 3.60 -1.74
N TYR A 679 24.41 2.50 -0.99
CA TYR A 679 24.17 1.15 -1.49
C TYR A 679 22.68 0.80 -1.48
N ALA A 680 22.28 -0.17 -2.30
CA ALA A 680 21.02 -0.90 -2.09
C ALA A 680 21.18 -1.87 -0.90
N VAL A 681 22.30 -2.58 -0.82
CA VAL A 681 22.63 -3.50 0.29
C VAL A 681 24.05 -3.22 0.78
N TRP A 682 24.22 -2.95 2.08
CA TRP A 682 25.53 -2.87 2.75
C TRP A 682 25.66 -4.00 3.77
N CYS A 683 26.63 -4.89 3.58
CA CYS A 683 27.13 -5.78 4.63
C CYS A 683 28.25 -5.06 5.37
N ASP A 684 27.94 -4.50 6.53
CA ASP A 684 28.85 -3.68 7.33
C ASP A 684 29.43 -4.48 8.49
N GLU A 685 30.63 -4.12 8.95
CA GLU A 685 31.49 -4.81 9.94
C GLU A 685 30.91 -6.14 10.52
N GLY A 686 31.08 -7.26 9.81
CA GLY A 686 30.62 -8.58 10.26
C GLY A 686 29.26 -9.04 9.73
N GLY A 687 28.56 -8.21 8.95
CA GLY A 687 27.25 -8.50 8.38
C GLY A 687 27.28 -9.63 7.34
N GLN A 688 26.39 -10.62 7.47
CA GLN A 688 26.29 -11.77 6.58
C GLN A 688 24.90 -11.89 5.96
N VAL A 689 24.80 -11.56 4.67
CA VAL A 689 23.55 -11.51 3.92
C VAL A 689 23.51 -12.59 2.83
N THR A 690 22.34 -13.21 2.66
CA THR A 690 22.00 -14.03 1.51
C THR A 690 20.78 -13.45 0.81
N ILE A 691 20.94 -13.03 -0.44
CA ILE A 691 19.84 -12.55 -1.28
C ILE A 691 19.22 -13.75 -2.00
N GLU A 692 17.96 -14.04 -1.72
CA GLU A 692 17.24 -15.22 -2.24
C GLU A 692 16.25 -14.88 -3.36
N SER A 693 15.66 -13.67 -3.33
CA SER A 693 14.90 -13.11 -4.45
C SER A 693 14.60 -11.63 -4.21
N GLY A 694 14.34 -10.88 -5.28
CA GLY A 694 13.97 -9.46 -5.18
C GLY A 694 14.42 -8.62 -6.36
N THR A 695 14.25 -7.30 -6.25
CA THR A 695 14.78 -6.31 -7.20
C THR A 695 15.59 -5.26 -6.44
N PHE A 696 16.87 -5.15 -6.76
CA PHE A 696 17.85 -4.29 -6.08
C PHE A 696 18.34 -3.23 -7.06
N LYS A 697 17.93 -1.98 -6.84
CA LYS A 697 18.26 -0.83 -7.69
C LYS A 697 19.07 0.19 -6.89
N THR A 698 19.93 0.95 -7.57
CA THR A 698 20.63 2.08 -6.94
C THR A 698 20.49 3.37 -7.74
N ASN A 699 20.34 4.48 -7.04
CA ASN A 699 20.58 5.84 -7.52
C ASN A 699 21.84 6.45 -6.88
N GLY A 700 22.43 5.75 -5.89
CA GLY A 700 23.55 6.19 -5.06
C GLY A 700 24.92 5.93 -5.69
N VAL A 701 25.80 5.26 -4.95
CA VAL A 701 27.21 5.04 -5.35
C VAL A 701 27.42 3.69 -6.04
N ALA A 702 26.79 2.63 -5.54
CA ALA A 702 26.81 1.27 -6.11
C ALA A 702 25.53 0.52 -5.67
N VAL A 703 25.33 -0.72 -6.13
CA VAL A 703 24.20 -1.55 -5.65
C VAL A 703 24.57 -2.25 -4.33
N LEU A 704 25.79 -2.73 -4.21
CA LEU A 704 26.28 -3.55 -3.10
C LEU A 704 27.52 -2.89 -2.45
N GLY A 705 27.69 -3.08 -1.15
CA GLY A 705 28.89 -2.69 -0.40
C GLY A 705 29.20 -3.70 0.71
N MET A 706 30.48 -3.97 0.96
CA MET A 706 30.94 -4.96 1.94
C MET A 706 32.21 -4.49 2.66
N THR A 707 32.15 -4.30 3.98
CA THR A 707 33.28 -3.79 4.76
C THR A 707 34.38 -4.86 4.95
N GLU A 708 35.66 -4.47 4.77
CA GLU A 708 36.81 -5.36 4.95
C GLU A 708 37.25 -5.53 6.43
N PRO A 709 37.90 -6.67 6.79
CA PRO A 709 38.31 -7.76 5.90
C PRO A 709 37.13 -8.64 5.45
N ALA A 710 37.20 -9.13 4.21
CA ALA A 710 36.16 -9.99 3.61
C ALA A 710 35.98 -11.37 4.30
N THR A 711 36.70 -11.63 5.39
CA THR A 711 36.49 -12.78 6.28
C THR A 711 35.31 -12.60 7.22
N ASP A 712 34.92 -11.36 7.48
CA ASP A 712 34.00 -11.01 8.56
C ASP A 712 32.61 -10.70 7.98
N SER A 713 32.55 -9.89 6.91
CA SER A 713 31.34 -9.57 6.15
C SER A 713 31.14 -10.51 4.96
N VAL A 714 29.93 -11.05 4.75
CA VAL A 714 29.62 -12.03 3.68
C VAL A 714 28.37 -11.61 2.89
N LEU A 715 28.41 -11.73 1.56
CA LEU A 715 27.25 -11.48 0.70
C LEU A 715 27.10 -12.61 -0.33
N ASN A 716 26.08 -13.44 -0.18
CA ASN A 716 25.70 -14.46 -1.16
C ASN A 716 24.51 -13.96 -1.99
N ILE A 717 24.50 -14.24 -3.29
CA ILE A 717 23.35 -13.96 -4.17
C ILE A 717 22.91 -15.29 -4.81
N GLU A 718 21.77 -15.81 -4.38
CA GLU A 718 21.14 -17.02 -4.94
C GLU A 718 20.23 -16.68 -6.12
N ASP A 719 19.47 -15.57 -6.06
CA ASP A 719 18.65 -15.03 -7.17
C ASP A 719 18.31 -13.54 -6.96
N GLY A 720 17.72 -12.89 -7.97
CA GLY A 720 17.24 -11.50 -7.91
C GLY A 720 17.55 -10.68 -9.16
N THR A 721 16.97 -9.48 -9.28
CA THR A 721 17.24 -8.54 -10.39
C THR A 721 18.03 -7.33 -9.90
N PHE A 722 19.21 -7.08 -10.47
CA PHE A 722 20.16 -6.07 -10.02
C PHE A 722 20.35 -4.97 -11.08
N ILE A 723 19.88 -3.76 -10.78
CA ILE A 723 19.83 -2.63 -11.70
C ILE A 723 20.77 -1.52 -11.20
N THR A 724 21.89 -1.35 -11.89
CA THR A 724 22.92 -0.40 -11.45
C THR A 724 22.67 1.05 -11.87
N ASN A 725 21.77 1.30 -12.83
CA ASN A 725 21.52 2.63 -13.41
C ASN A 725 22.81 3.36 -13.88
N GLY A 726 23.81 2.60 -14.37
CA GLY A 726 25.10 3.14 -14.81
C GLY A 726 26.11 3.36 -13.68
N LYS A 727 25.83 2.89 -12.46
CA LYS A 727 26.78 2.77 -11.35
C LYS A 727 27.50 1.41 -11.38
N PRO A 728 28.55 1.22 -10.58
CA PRO A 728 29.10 -0.11 -10.28
C PRO A 728 28.08 -1.04 -9.60
N LEU A 729 28.29 -2.36 -9.73
CA LEU A 729 27.57 -3.34 -8.89
C LEU A 729 28.08 -3.26 -7.45
N VAL A 730 29.40 -3.39 -7.27
CA VAL A 730 30.15 -3.22 -6.02
C VAL A 730 31.02 -1.96 -6.16
N LEU A 731 31.21 -1.17 -5.10
CA LEU A 731 32.08 0.01 -5.18
C LEU A 731 33.56 -0.38 -5.14
N GLU A 732 34.25 -0.18 -6.26
CA GLU A 732 35.71 -0.36 -6.35
C GLU A 732 36.45 0.91 -5.85
N ASP A 733 36.73 1.01 -4.55
CA ASP A 733 37.58 2.08 -3.98
C ASP A 733 38.70 1.52 -3.08
N GLY A 734 39.72 0.94 -3.74
CA GLY A 734 40.95 0.40 -3.13
C GLY A 734 40.86 -1.03 -2.60
N ASP A 735 41.96 -1.49 -2.01
CA ASP A 735 42.10 -2.79 -1.31
C ASP A 735 41.30 -2.80 0.03
N LYS A 736 39.98 -2.56 -0.03
CA LYS A 736 39.15 -2.27 1.16
C LYS A 736 37.70 -2.78 1.12
N TRP A 737 37.32 -3.58 0.13
CA TRP A 737 35.93 -4.03 -0.04
C TRP A 737 35.86 -5.52 -0.40
N GLY A 738 34.93 -6.24 0.21
CA GLY A 738 34.71 -7.66 -0.07
C GLY A 738 33.92 -7.93 -1.35
N ASP A 739 34.18 -9.08 -1.97
CA ASP A 739 33.47 -9.56 -3.17
C ASP A 739 32.21 -10.39 -2.80
N PRO A 740 31.07 -10.18 -3.46
CA PRO A 740 29.90 -11.05 -3.32
C PRO A 740 30.10 -12.39 -4.04
N ALA A 741 29.50 -13.46 -3.52
CA ALA A 741 29.46 -14.77 -4.15
C ALA A 741 28.14 -14.98 -4.92
N ILE A 742 28.18 -14.81 -6.24
CA ILE A 742 26.99 -14.86 -7.11
C ILE A 742 26.73 -16.27 -7.67
N LYS A 743 25.51 -16.76 -7.47
CA LYS A 743 25.02 -18.09 -7.86
C LYS A 743 23.77 -18.02 -8.76
N GLY A 744 23.10 -16.87 -8.83
CA GLY A 744 21.96 -16.66 -9.71
C GLY A 744 21.59 -15.18 -9.82
N GLY A 745 20.43 -14.91 -10.43
CA GLY A 745 19.94 -13.56 -10.68
C GLY A 745 20.21 -13.03 -12.09
N THR A 746 19.74 -11.81 -12.33
CA THR A 746 19.87 -11.06 -13.59
C THR A 746 20.43 -9.67 -13.30
N PHE A 747 21.50 -9.30 -14.00
CA PHE A 747 22.28 -8.08 -13.75
C PHE A 747 22.30 -7.16 -14.96
N THR A 748 22.35 -5.84 -14.76
CA THR A 748 22.49 -4.86 -15.85
C THR A 748 23.95 -4.50 -16.18
N VAL A 749 24.91 -5.25 -15.63
CA VAL A 749 26.35 -5.08 -15.82
C VAL A 749 27.00 -6.48 -15.83
N ASP A 750 28.17 -6.60 -16.44
CA ASP A 750 28.95 -7.84 -16.37
C ASP A 750 29.35 -8.15 -14.91
N VAL A 751 29.26 -9.43 -14.54
CA VAL A 751 29.50 -9.92 -13.18
C VAL A 751 30.52 -11.06 -13.15
N SER A 752 31.29 -11.26 -14.23
CA SER A 752 32.20 -12.41 -14.37
C SER A 752 33.25 -12.53 -13.25
N GLY A 753 33.61 -11.41 -12.61
CA GLY A 753 34.55 -11.36 -11.49
C GLY A 753 33.99 -11.88 -10.15
N TYR A 754 32.66 -11.96 -10.01
CA TYR A 754 31.97 -12.22 -8.74
C TYR A 754 31.25 -13.59 -8.69
N LEU A 755 31.46 -14.44 -9.70
CA LEU A 755 30.79 -15.74 -9.79
C LEU A 755 31.33 -16.71 -8.73
N ALA A 756 30.41 -17.36 -8.02
CA ALA A 756 30.76 -18.49 -7.17
C ALA A 756 31.28 -19.68 -8.02
N PRO A 757 32.17 -20.55 -7.48
CA PRO A 757 32.66 -21.71 -8.21
C PRO A 757 31.52 -22.61 -8.72
N GLY A 758 31.56 -22.96 -10.00
CA GLY A 758 30.53 -23.79 -10.65
C GLY A 758 29.30 -23.04 -11.17
N TYR A 759 29.39 -21.72 -11.34
CA TYR A 759 28.35 -20.86 -11.92
C TYR A 759 28.86 -20.13 -13.17
N GLU A 760 27.95 -19.78 -14.08
CA GLU A 760 28.28 -19.19 -15.38
C GLU A 760 27.26 -18.11 -15.79
N ILE A 761 27.71 -17.18 -16.65
CA ILE A 761 26.88 -16.11 -17.21
C ILE A 761 26.10 -16.59 -18.43
N ILE A 762 24.83 -16.19 -18.49
CA ILE A 762 23.96 -16.25 -19.67
C ILE A 762 23.76 -14.82 -20.20
N PRO A 763 24.31 -14.44 -21.36
CA PRO A 763 24.02 -13.14 -21.95
C PRO A 763 22.55 -13.02 -22.36
N GLY A 764 21.85 -12.02 -21.84
CA GLY A 764 20.48 -11.67 -22.18
C GLY A 764 20.38 -10.92 -23.52
N ALA A 765 19.28 -11.14 -24.24
CA ALA A 765 19.05 -10.52 -25.56
C ALA A 765 18.84 -8.99 -25.49
N ASP A 766 18.56 -8.46 -24.29
CA ASP A 766 18.41 -7.05 -23.96
C ASP A 766 19.70 -6.39 -23.42
N GLY A 767 20.80 -7.14 -23.34
CA GLY A 767 22.07 -6.70 -22.77
C GLY A 767 22.20 -6.90 -21.26
N THR A 768 21.27 -7.62 -20.62
CA THR A 768 21.43 -8.11 -19.25
C THR A 768 22.36 -9.33 -19.19
N TYR A 769 22.76 -9.69 -17.97
CA TYR A 769 23.62 -10.83 -17.66
C TYR A 769 22.86 -11.70 -16.66
N GLY A 770 22.30 -12.82 -17.10
CA GLY A 770 21.77 -13.83 -16.19
C GLY A 770 22.91 -14.67 -15.60
N VAL A 771 22.71 -15.25 -14.43
CA VAL A 771 23.62 -16.25 -13.85
C VAL A 771 22.86 -17.55 -13.61
N GLN A 772 23.47 -18.68 -13.97
CA GLN A 772 22.96 -20.01 -13.64
C GLN A 772 24.05 -20.91 -13.06
N LYS A 773 23.62 -21.95 -12.36
CA LYS A 773 24.50 -23.09 -12.07
C LYS A 773 24.96 -23.73 -13.37
N HIS A 774 26.27 -23.93 -13.50
CA HIS A 774 26.86 -24.59 -14.65
C HIS A 774 26.23 -25.99 -14.84
N ASN A 775 25.58 -26.20 -16.00
CA ASN A 775 24.95 -27.47 -16.32
C ASN A 775 25.89 -28.35 -17.14
N HIS A 776 26.09 -29.59 -16.70
CA HIS A 776 27.05 -30.47 -17.35
C HIS A 776 26.53 -31.06 -18.66
N SER A 777 27.11 -30.62 -19.77
CA SER A 777 27.00 -31.28 -21.06
C SER A 777 28.20 -32.20 -21.27
N TRP A 778 28.10 -33.44 -20.78
CA TRP A 778 29.16 -34.45 -20.89
C TRP A 778 29.48 -34.77 -22.36
N LEU A 779 30.76 -34.68 -22.73
CA LEU A 779 31.24 -35.01 -24.06
C LEU A 779 31.24 -36.53 -24.26
N ALA A 780 30.70 -37.00 -25.38
CA ALA A 780 30.65 -38.43 -25.71
C ALA A 780 32.04 -39.10 -25.86
N ALA A 781 33.12 -38.32 -25.95
CA ALA A 781 34.48 -38.82 -25.94
C ALA A 781 34.90 -39.22 -24.52
N TRP A 782 35.58 -40.36 -24.39
CA TRP A 782 36.17 -40.80 -23.12
C TRP A 782 37.52 -40.11 -22.88
N THR A 783 37.66 -39.54 -21.69
CA THR A 783 38.95 -39.10 -21.13
C THR A 783 39.43 -40.14 -20.11
N SER A 784 40.75 -40.27 -19.92
CA SER A 784 41.30 -41.22 -18.94
C SER A 784 42.72 -40.88 -18.48
N ASP A 785 42.99 -41.20 -17.21
CA ASP A 785 44.34 -41.29 -16.66
C ASP A 785 44.80 -42.76 -16.53
N GLU A 786 45.88 -42.99 -15.78
CA GLU A 786 46.45 -44.31 -15.52
C GLU A 786 45.52 -45.25 -14.74
N THR A 787 44.63 -44.69 -13.93
CA THR A 787 43.82 -45.40 -12.93
C THR A 787 42.32 -45.39 -13.24
N HIS A 788 41.80 -44.29 -13.79
CA HIS A 788 40.37 -44.05 -14.01
C HIS A 788 40.07 -43.51 -15.42
N HIS A 789 38.79 -43.54 -15.78
CA HIS A 789 38.21 -42.90 -16.97
C HIS A 789 36.95 -42.11 -16.60
N TRP A 790 36.58 -41.12 -17.40
CA TRP A 790 35.40 -40.26 -17.24
C TRP A 790 35.06 -39.55 -18.55
N HIS A 791 33.89 -38.91 -18.62
CA HIS A 791 33.53 -37.95 -19.65
C HIS A 791 33.85 -36.52 -19.20
N GLU A 792 34.51 -35.73 -20.05
CA GLU A 792 34.73 -34.30 -19.76
C GLU A 792 33.44 -33.50 -19.98
N CYS A 793 33.26 -32.40 -19.25
CA CYS A 793 32.20 -31.45 -19.59
C CYS A 793 32.63 -30.57 -20.77
N GLY A 794 31.71 -30.33 -21.71
CA GLY A 794 31.97 -29.48 -22.88
C GLY A 794 31.96 -27.97 -22.59
N GLY A 795 31.57 -27.53 -21.39
CA GLY A 795 31.51 -26.11 -21.03
C GLY A 795 32.81 -25.59 -20.40
N ALA A 796 33.22 -24.39 -20.82
CA ALA A 796 34.50 -23.79 -20.42
C ALA A 796 34.63 -23.45 -18.92
N ALA A 797 33.52 -23.33 -18.20
CA ALA A 797 33.46 -22.99 -16.78
C ALA A 797 33.35 -24.21 -15.83
N CYS A 798 33.55 -25.43 -16.33
CA CYS A 798 33.38 -26.65 -15.53
C CYS A 798 34.52 -26.86 -14.52
N SER A 799 34.25 -26.59 -13.23
CA SER A 799 35.21 -26.79 -12.12
C SER A 799 35.08 -28.16 -11.42
N ALA A 800 34.26 -29.08 -11.92
CA ALA A 800 34.02 -30.39 -11.30
C ALA A 800 35.30 -31.23 -11.18
N ALA A 801 35.54 -31.82 -10.02
CA ALA A 801 36.64 -32.76 -9.81
C ALA A 801 36.41 -34.03 -10.66
N ASN A 802 37.47 -34.73 -11.08
CA ASN A 802 37.32 -35.91 -11.93
C ASN A 802 36.38 -36.97 -11.32
N SER A 803 36.40 -37.11 -9.98
CA SER A 803 35.51 -38.01 -9.21
C SER A 803 34.01 -37.68 -9.28
N GLU A 804 33.66 -36.50 -9.79
CA GLU A 804 32.28 -35.99 -9.92
C GLU A 804 31.79 -36.03 -11.38
N LYS A 805 32.67 -36.38 -12.33
CA LYS A 805 32.37 -36.39 -13.76
C LYS A 805 31.64 -37.67 -14.17
N ASP A 806 30.81 -37.58 -15.20
CA ASP A 806 30.04 -38.73 -15.68
C ASP A 806 30.93 -39.89 -16.13
N GLY A 807 30.49 -41.11 -15.86
CA GLY A 807 31.26 -42.32 -16.12
C GLY A 807 32.57 -42.44 -15.33
N TYR A 808 32.80 -41.65 -14.26
CA TYR A 808 34.02 -41.79 -13.44
C TYR A 808 34.13 -43.19 -12.83
N GLY A 809 35.14 -43.95 -13.27
CA GLY A 809 35.32 -45.33 -12.84
C GLY A 809 36.75 -45.86 -13.03
N PRO A 810 37.18 -46.83 -12.19
CA PRO A 810 38.47 -47.47 -12.35
C PRO A 810 38.49 -48.37 -13.59
N HIS A 811 39.66 -48.51 -14.22
CA HIS A 811 39.79 -49.34 -15.42
C HIS A 811 39.50 -50.82 -15.16
N THR A 812 38.57 -51.39 -15.92
CA THR A 812 38.28 -52.83 -15.91
C THR A 812 38.75 -53.44 -17.23
N ALA A 813 39.78 -54.31 -17.15
CA ALA A 813 40.32 -54.99 -18.32
C ALA A 813 39.30 -55.92 -18.98
N ASP A 814 39.35 -56.00 -20.32
CA ASP A 814 38.65 -57.01 -21.10
C ASP A 814 39.33 -58.40 -20.97
N GLY A 815 38.82 -59.38 -21.70
CA GLY A 815 39.41 -60.73 -21.76
C GLY A 815 40.78 -60.79 -22.46
N GLY A 816 41.29 -59.66 -22.96
CA GLY A 816 42.48 -59.57 -23.79
C GLY A 816 42.22 -60.02 -25.22
N THR A 817 42.47 -59.14 -26.19
CA THR A 817 42.36 -59.45 -27.62
C THR A 817 43.72 -59.82 -28.19
N VAL A 818 43.82 -60.87 -28.99
CA VAL A 818 45.05 -61.16 -29.75
C VAL A 818 45.18 -60.11 -30.86
N THR A 819 46.18 -59.24 -30.73
CA THR A 819 46.46 -58.12 -31.65
C THR A 819 47.58 -58.45 -32.63
N LEU A 820 48.39 -59.45 -32.31
CA LEU A 820 49.34 -60.11 -33.21
C LEU A 820 49.27 -61.62 -32.96
N GLU A 821 48.91 -62.40 -33.97
CA GLU A 821 48.91 -63.86 -33.86
C GLU A 821 50.35 -64.39 -33.74
N PRO A 822 50.63 -65.32 -32.81
CA PRO A 822 51.94 -65.97 -32.73
C PRO A 822 52.20 -66.81 -33.99
N THR A 823 53.42 -66.72 -34.54
CA THR A 823 53.86 -67.57 -35.65
C THR A 823 54.66 -68.76 -35.11
N ALA A 824 55.23 -69.58 -36.00
CA ALA A 824 56.15 -70.65 -35.61
C ALA A 824 57.50 -70.14 -35.07
N ALA A 825 57.85 -68.87 -35.32
CA ALA A 825 59.11 -68.24 -34.93
C ALA A 825 58.91 -67.01 -34.02
N ASP A 826 57.86 -66.22 -34.29
CA ASP A 826 57.60 -64.94 -33.61
C ASP A 826 56.54 -65.10 -32.52
N LYS A 827 56.75 -64.41 -31.41
CA LYS A 827 55.75 -64.27 -30.35
C LYS A 827 54.54 -63.47 -30.86
N GLY A 828 53.35 -63.87 -30.42
CA GLY A 828 52.15 -63.07 -30.58
C GLY A 828 52.03 -62.00 -29.49
N LEU A 829 51.03 -61.14 -29.60
CA LEU A 829 50.69 -60.14 -28.60
C LEU A 829 49.21 -60.24 -28.25
N ARG A 830 48.90 -60.21 -26.94
CA ARG A 830 47.56 -60.02 -26.41
C ARG A 830 47.50 -58.66 -25.73
N THR A 831 46.65 -57.79 -26.25
CA THR A 831 46.42 -56.47 -25.66
C THR A 831 45.16 -56.50 -24.81
N TYR A 832 45.26 -56.05 -23.57
CA TYR A 832 44.14 -55.87 -22.66
C TYR A 832 43.75 -54.39 -22.66
N ALA A 833 42.51 -54.11 -23.03
CA ALA A 833 41.96 -52.77 -23.05
C ALA A 833 40.90 -52.59 -21.96
N CYS A 834 40.65 -51.36 -21.55
CA CYS A 834 39.51 -51.06 -20.68
C CYS A 834 38.22 -51.37 -21.44
N THR A 835 37.36 -52.20 -20.85
CA THR A 835 36.05 -52.57 -21.38
C THR A 835 35.18 -51.36 -21.71
N VAL A 836 35.32 -50.27 -20.95
CA VAL A 836 34.58 -49.02 -21.09
C VAL A 836 35.28 -48.07 -22.08
N CYS A 837 36.32 -47.34 -21.63
CA CYS A 837 36.95 -46.25 -22.39
C CYS A 837 37.92 -46.68 -23.51
N LYS A 838 38.16 -47.99 -23.69
CA LYS A 838 39.08 -48.58 -24.69
C LYS A 838 40.56 -48.20 -24.57
N ARG A 839 40.97 -47.49 -23.52
CA ARG A 839 42.39 -47.27 -23.18
C ARG A 839 43.11 -48.63 -23.08
N VAL A 840 44.26 -48.77 -23.72
CA VAL A 840 45.13 -49.94 -23.53
C VAL A 840 45.69 -49.90 -22.10
N LEU A 841 45.48 -50.97 -21.34
CA LEU A 841 45.91 -51.09 -19.95
C LEU A 841 47.27 -51.79 -19.85
N ARG A 842 47.46 -52.85 -20.65
CA ARG A 842 48.69 -53.66 -20.71
C ARG A 842 48.69 -54.55 -21.94
N THR A 843 49.88 -54.98 -22.35
CA THR A 843 50.08 -55.99 -23.40
C THR A 843 50.90 -57.14 -22.83
N GLU A 844 50.50 -58.37 -23.12
CA GLU A 844 51.26 -59.59 -22.84
C GLU A 844 51.79 -60.18 -24.14
N GLU A 845 52.96 -60.82 -24.07
CA GLU A 845 53.45 -61.68 -25.14
C GLU A 845 52.74 -63.05 -25.07
N ILE A 846 52.26 -63.52 -26.22
CA ILE A 846 51.87 -64.92 -26.41
C ILE A 846 53.11 -65.65 -26.93
N PRO A 847 53.57 -66.75 -26.31
CA PRO A 847 54.67 -67.54 -26.85
C PRO A 847 54.43 -67.93 -28.31
N ALA A 848 55.49 -67.96 -29.12
CA ALA A 848 55.43 -68.52 -30.47
C ALA A 848 54.82 -69.94 -30.42
N LEU A 849 54.02 -70.31 -31.41
CA LEU A 849 53.33 -71.61 -31.45
C LEU A 849 54.32 -72.79 -31.48
N GLY A 850 55.57 -72.51 -31.88
CA GLY A 850 56.55 -73.50 -32.22
C GLY A 850 56.10 -74.34 -33.43
N HIS A 851 56.77 -75.45 -33.64
CA HIS A 851 56.37 -76.48 -34.58
C HIS A 851 56.89 -77.81 -34.06
N ALA A 852 56.21 -78.91 -34.39
CA ALA A 852 56.75 -80.23 -34.12
C ALA A 852 58.03 -80.42 -34.96
N HIS A 853 59.19 -80.55 -34.32
CA HIS A 853 60.43 -80.76 -35.04
C HIS A 853 60.44 -82.14 -35.68
N SER A 854 60.18 -82.18 -37.00
CA SER A 854 60.35 -83.38 -37.81
C SER A 854 61.77 -83.40 -38.38
N TYR A 855 62.49 -84.46 -38.04
CA TYR A 855 63.93 -84.60 -38.29
C TYR A 855 64.16 -85.62 -39.40
N ASP A 856 64.09 -85.17 -40.66
CA ASP A 856 64.06 -86.07 -41.82
C ASP A 856 65.46 -86.31 -42.44
N GLY A 857 65.92 -87.56 -42.30
CA GLY A 857 67.23 -88.04 -42.71
C GLY A 857 68.40 -87.51 -41.87
N TRP A 858 69.42 -88.36 -41.67
CA TRP A 858 70.67 -87.92 -41.05
C TRP A 858 71.45 -86.97 -41.96
N ARG A 859 72.10 -85.96 -41.36
CA ARG A 859 73.20 -85.18 -41.95
C ARG A 859 74.50 -85.57 -41.25
N PHE A 860 75.61 -85.42 -41.94
CA PHE A 860 76.93 -85.81 -41.42
C PHE A 860 78.07 -85.03 -42.08
N ASP A 861 79.15 -84.90 -41.33
CA ASP A 861 80.46 -84.44 -41.79
C ASP A 861 81.55 -85.43 -41.32
N GLU A 862 82.83 -85.04 -41.34
CA GLU A 862 83.92 -85.89 -40.85
C GLU A 862 83.95 -86.08 -39.32
N ASN A 863 83.34 -85.15 -38.56
CA ASN A 863 83.41 -85.05 -37.11
C ASN A 863 82.20 -85.71 -36.42
N GLY A 864 81.04 -85.77 -37.08
CA GLY A 864 79.86 -86.44 -36.56
C GLY A 864 78.66 -86.45 -37.49
N HIS A 865 77.50 -86.79 -36.91
CA HIS A 865 76.21 -86.75 -37.57
C HIS A 865 75.17 -86.08 -36.67
N TRP A 866 74.16 -85.48 -37.27
CA TRP A 866 73.05 -84.81 -36.60
C TRP A 866 71.81 -84.86 -37.51
N LYS A 867 70.65 -84.55 -36.97
CA LYS A 867 69.45 -84.26 -37.78
C LYS A 867 69.20 -82.77 -37.82
N VAL A 868 68.56 -82.30 -38.89
CA VAL A 868 68.19 -80.89 -39.09
C VAL A 868 66.69 -80.85 -39.32
N CYS A 869 65.96 -80.07 -38.52
CA CYS A 869 64.55 -79.79 -38.79
C CYS A 869 64.44 -78.79 -39.96
N SER A 870 63.29 -78.69 -40.63
CA SER A 870 63.06 -77.69 -41.68
C SER A 870 63.22 -76.23 -41.21
N CYS A 871 63.17 -75.97 -39.90
CA CYS A 871 63.47 -74.67 -39.30
C CYS A 871 64.97 -74.34 -39.15
N GLY A 872 65.87 -75.28 -39.45
CA GLY A 872 67.32 -75.14 -39.31
C GLY A 872 67.90 -75.59 -37.96
N GLU A 873 67.08 -75.88 -36.95
CA GLU A 873 67.58 -76.40 -35.66
C GLU A 873 68.19 -77.80 -35.80
N THR A 874 69.33 -78.02 -35.14
CA THR A 874 70.09 -79.27 -35.21
C THR A 874 69.97 -80.08 -33.92
N ALA A 875 69.51 -81.32 -34.01
CA ALA A 875 69.38 -82.24 -32.88
C ALA A 875 70.14 -83.55 -33.09
N GLU A 876 70.22 -84.37 -32.04
CA GLU A 876 70.88 -85.69 -32.05
C GLU A 876 72.32 -85.65 -32.60
N ARG A 877 73.07 -84.57 -32.31
CA ARG A 877 74.47 -84.46 -32.73
C ARG A 877 75.33 -85.47 -31.96
N GLY A 878 75.87 -86.45 -32.67
CA GLY A 878 76.70 -87.52 -32.14
C GLY A 878 77.96 -87.75 -32.97
N ALA A 879 79.02 -88.24 -32.32
CA ALA A 879 80.21 -88.72 -33.02
C ALA A 879 79.91 -90.03 -33.77
N HIS A 880 80.66 -90.30 -34.84
CA HIS A 880 80.44 -91.49 -35.67
C HIS A 880 80.70 -92.80 -34.92
N THR A 881 79.64 -93.56 -34.69
CA THR A 881 79.73 -94.96 -34.25
C THR A 881 79.81 -95.86 -35.46
N TYR A 882 80.94 -96.55 -35.65
CA TYR A 882 81.19 -97.39 -36.82
C TYR A 882 81.17 -98.88 -36.49
N GLY A 883 80.69 -99.68 -37.43
CA GLY A 883 80.83 -101.14 -37.38
C GLY A 883 82.26 -101.64 -37.62
N ALA A 884 82.41 -102.96 -37.72
CA ALA A 884 83.67 -103.60 -38.09
C ALA A 884 84.18 -103.11 -39.46
N TRP A 885 85.50 -103.03 -39.59
CA TRP A 885 86.14 -102.67 -40.85
C TRP A 885 85.98 -103.77 -41.90
N ARG A 886 85.57 -103.38 -43.13
CA ARG A 886 85.56 -104.23 -44.31
C ARG A 886 86.71 -103.83 -45.23
N THR A 887 87.62 -104.75 -45.53
CA THR A 887 88.65 -104.55 -46.57
C THR A 887 87.98 -104.36 -47.92
N THR A 888 88.27 -103.24 -48.59
CA THR A 888 87.80 -102.90 -49.95
C THR A 888 88.89 -103.12 -51.00
N LYS A 889 90.17 -103.00 -50.62
CA LYS A 889 91.32 -103.44 -51.40
C LYS A 889 92.32 -104.12 -50.46
N ALA A 890 92.75 -105.35 -50.76
CA ALA A 890 93.77 -106.03 -49.96
C ALA A 890 95.12 -105.28 -50.05
N ALA A 891 95.88 -105.27 -48.96
CA ALA A 891 97.26 -104.79 -48.99
C ALA A 891 98.16 -105.82 -49.68
N THR A 892 99.13 -105.35 -50.45
CA THR A 892 100.16 -106.18 -51.09
C THR A 892 101.53 -105.77 -50.57
N SER A 893 102.59 -106.49 -50.94
CA SER A 893 103.96 -106.16 -50.52
C SER A 893 104.49 -104.82 -51.06
N SER A 894 103.82 -104.21 -52.04
CA SER A 894 104.21 -102.91 -52.65
C SER A 894 103.11 -101.84 -52.63
N GLU A 895 101.85 -102.19 -52.37
CA GLU A 895 100.74 -101.23 -52.29
C GLU A 895 99.95 -101.39 -50.99
N MET A 896 99.66 -100.26 -50.32
CA MET A 896 98.72 -100.24 -49.20
C MET A 896 97.32 -100.69 -49.67
N GLY A 897 96.68 -101.48 -48.82
CA GLY A 897 95.27 -101.82 -48.99
C GLY A 897 94.37 -100.65 -48.58
N SER A 898 93.08 -100.82 -48.76
CA SER A 898 92.06 -99.95 -48.17
C SER A 898 91.00 -100.78 -47.47
N ARG A 899 90.49 -100.24 -46.37
CA ARG A 899 89.32 -100.74 -45.65
C ARG A 899 88.35 -99.60 -45.46
N GLU A 900 87.05 -99.90 -45.55
CA GLU A 900 85.98 -98.96 -45.23
C GLU A 900 85.18 -99.46 -44.02
N ARG A 901 84.59 -98.55 -43.28
CA ARG A 901 83.50 -98.82 -42.35
C ARG A 901 82.47 -97.70 -42.46
N SER A 902 81.20 -98.07 -42.42
CA SER A 902 80.10 -97.09 -42.43
C SER A 902 79.63 -96.83 -41.00
N CYS A 903 79.27 -95.59 -40.69
CA CYS A 903 78.60 -95.28 -39.43
C CYS A 903 77.24 -95.98 -39.43
N THR A 904 76.92 -96.70 -38.35
CA THR A 904 75.71 -97.53 -38.26
C THR A 904 74.42 -96.70 -38.18
N GLN A 905 74.52 -95.41 -37.87
CA GLN A 905 73.37 -94.49 -37.79
C GLN A 905 73.17 -93.70 -39.10
N CYS A 906 74.20 -92.99 -39.56
CA CYS A 906 74.07 -92.02 -40.64
C CYS A 906 74.61 -92.49 -42.00
N GLY A 907 75.29 -93.64 -42.07
CA GLY A 907 75.87 -94.18 -43.30
C GLY A 907 77.19 -93.52 -43.75
N TYR A 908 77.69 -92.50 -43.05
CA TYR A 908 78.99 -91.87 -43.36
C TYR A 908 80.11 -92.91 -43.43
N LYS A 909 80.88 -92.89 -44.51
CA LYS A 909 81.93 -93.87 -44.79
C LYS A 909 83.31 -93.33 -44.40
N GLN A 910 83.89 -93.95 -43.38
CA GLN A 910 85.31 -93.77 -43.10
C GLN A 910 86.11 -94.79 -43.90
N VAL A 911 87.03 -94.32 -44.73
CA VAL A 911 88.01 -95.14 -45.45
C VAL A 911 89.38 -94.92 -44.81
N ALA A 912 90.10 -96.00 -44.55
CA ALA A 912 91.47 -95.97 -44.06
C ALA A 912 92.35 -96.90 -44.88
N ALA A 913 93.62 -96.51 -45.07
CA ALA A 913 94.63 -97.40 -45.62
C ALA A 913 94.88 -98.58 -44.67
N VAL A 914 95.12 -99.76 -45.23
CA VAL A 914 95.67 -100.91 -44.50
C VAL A 914 97.17 -100.92 -44.77
N PRO A 915 98.01 -100.69 -43.75
CA PRO A 915 99.46 -100.71 -43.93
C PRO A 915 99.94 -102.13 -44.29
N ILE A 916 101.09 -102.19 -44.96
CA ILE A 916 101.78 -103.45 -45.27
C ILE A 916 102.16 -104.18 -43.97
N GLN A 917 101.98 -105.51 -43.93
CA GLN A 917 102.28 -106.30 -42.72
C GLN A 917 103.74 -106.71 -42.65
N THR A 918 104.40 -106.39 -41.53
CA THR A 918 105.70 -106.92 -41.11
C THR A 918 105.66 -107.13 -39.59
N ASP A 919 106.01 -108.33 -39.12
CA ASP A 919 105.79 -108.76 -37.74
C ASP A 919 106.84 -108.26 -36.70
N VAL A 920 106.52 -108.53 -35.43
CA VAL A 920 107.31 -108.39 -34.17
C VAL A 920 107.01 -107.12 -33.32
N PRO A 921 106.51 -107.29 -32.05
CA PRO A 921 106.17 -106.18 -31.15
C PRO A 921 107.07 -106.05 -29.90
N SER A 922 107.12 -104.86 -29.26
CA SER A 922 107.35 -104.74 -27.80
C SER A 922 106.92 -103.39 -27.20
N THR A 923 106.09 -103.45 -26.16
CA THR A 923 106.05 -102.66 -24.89
C THR A 923 106.57 -101.20 -24.81
N GLY A 924 105.83 -100.34 -24.11
CA GLY A 924 106.38 -99.13 -23.45
C GLY A 924 105.31 -98.22 -22.80
N HIS A 925 105.46 -97.90 -21.51
CA HIS A 925 104.52 -97.09 -20.71
C HIS A 925 104.96 -95.61 -20.53
N THR A 926 104.14 -94.84 -19.79
CA THR A 926 104.45 -93.57 -19.09
C THR A 926 104.46 -92.27 -19.92
N GLY A 927 104.19 -91.08 -19.37
CA GLY A 927 103.75 -90.71 -18.01
C GLY A 927 103.82 -89.17 -17.80
N GLY A 928 103.50 -88.67 -16.60
CA GLY A 928 103.59 -87.24 -16.25
C GLY A 928 102.36 -86.42 -16.65
N ALA A 929 101.65 -85.67 -15.80
CA ALA A 929 102.04 -84.89 -14.61
C ALA A 929 103.13 -83.85 -14.91
N LEU A 930 102.73 -82.64 -15.33
CA LEU A 930 103.44 -81.35 -15.19
C LEU A 930 102.66 -80.20 -15.86
N LEU A 931 101.52 -79.77 -15.27
CA LEU A 931 101.07 -78.37 -15.39
C LEU A 931 100.23 -77.90 -14.19
N TRP A 932 100.73 -78.18 -13.00
CA TRP A 932 100.54 -77.24 -11.89
C TRP A 932 101.26 -75.92 -12.20
N ALA A 933 100.83 -74.83 -11.56
CA ALA A 933 101.61 -73.61 -11.32
C ALA A 933 101.84 -72.61 -12.49
N ALA A 934 100.79 -72.31 -13.26
CA ALA A 934 100.60 -70.98 -13.85
C ALA A 934 99.08 -70.65 -13.87
N LEU A 935 98.59 -69.48 -13.47
CA LEU A 935 99.28 -68.26 -13.01
C LEU A 935 98.42 -67.59 -11.92
N ALA A 936 99.07 -67.12 -10.85
CA ALA A 936 98.39 -66.44 -9.74
C ALA A 936 98.53 -64.90 -9.85
N LEU A 937 97.71 -64.19 -9.06
CA LEU A 937 97.91 -62.83 -8.50
C LEU A 937 97.53 -61.57 -9.32
N LEU A 938 96.62 -60.79 -8.69
CA LEU A 938 96.61 -59.31 -8.53
C LEU A 938 96.36 -58.44 -9.79
N VAL A 939 95.74 -57.24 -9.72
CA VAL A 939 96.03 -55.99 -8.97
C VAL A 939 94.72 -55.14 -8.98
N SER A 940 94.01 -54.83 -7.87
CA SER A 940 94.13 -53.68 -6.91
C SER A 940 94.10 -52.27 -7.54
N ALA A 941 93.49 -51.18 -7.02
CA ALA A 941 92.75 -50.86 -5.78
C ALA A 941 91.93 -49.53 -5.94
N GLY A 942 91.07 -49.17 -4.97
CA GLY A 942 90.43 -47.83 -4.89
C GLY A 942 89.44 -47.63 -3.72
N LEU A 943 89.85 -46.83 -2.72
CA LEU A 943 89.12 -46.39 -1.49
C LEU A 943 89.27 -44.84 -1.38
N PRO A 944 88.68 -44.08 -0.41
CA PRO A 944 87.52 -44.30 0.49
C PRO A 944 86.56 -43.08 0.66
N GLY A 945 85.50 -43.25 1.47
CA GLY A 945 84.87 -42.19 2.31
C GLY A 945 83.40 -41.82 2.00
N ALA A 946 82.59 -41.24 2.92
CA ALA A 946 82.64 -41.17 4.40
C ALA A 946 81.27 -40.65 4.97
N VAL A 947 81.05 -40.73 6.30
CA VAL A 947 80.15 -39.87 7.13
C VAL A 947 78.60 -40.09 7.13
N LEU A 948 78.13 -40.80 8.17
CA LEU A 948 77.14 -40.46 9.23
C LEU A 948 75.65 -40.05 8.98
N TYR A 949 74.83 -40.45 9.99
CA TYR A 949 73.52 -39.91 10.45
C TYR A 949 72.25 -40.19 9.60
N GLY A 950 71.05 -40.46 10.15
CA GLY A 950 70.70 -40.83 11.53
C GLY A 950 69.22 -40.55 11.93
N ARG A 951 68.46 -41.61 12.27
CA ARG A 951 67.11 -41.64 12.94
C ARG A 951 65.91 -41.03 12.16
N ARG A 952 64.67 -41.57 12.16
CA ARG A 952 63.72 -42.14 13.18
C ARG A 952 62.87 -41.10 13.98
N ALA A 953 61.64 -40.91 13.50
CA ALA A 953 60.34 -41.17 14.18
C ALA A 953 59.82 -40.32 15.37
N LYS A 954 58.54 -39.89 15.22
CA LYS A 954 57.45 -39.66 16.21
C LYS A 954 57.54 -38.50 17.24
N SER A 955 56.59 -37.56 17.17
CA SER A 955 55.55 -37.39 18.23
C SER A 955 54.38 -36.47 17.83
N ARG A 956 53.16 -36.89 18.19
CA ARG A 956 51.91 -36.14 18.48
C ARG A 956 51.81 -34.67 18.01
N LYS A 957 50.77 -34.36 17.22
CA LYS A 957 49.43 -34.13 17.75
C LYS A 957 48.38 -34.64 16.77
#